data_AF-A0A1B2Z8P0-F1
#
_entry.id   AF-A0A1B2Z8P0-F1
#
_cell.length_a   1.000
_cell.length_b   1.000
_cell.length_c   1.000
_cell.angle_alpha   90.00
_cell.angle_beta   90.00
_cell.angle_gamma   90.00
#
_symmetry.space_group_name_H-M   'P 1'
#
loop_
_entity.id
_entity.type
_entity.pdbx_description
1 polymer ?
#
loop_
_entity_poly.entity_id
_entity_poly.type
_entity_poly.pdbx_seq_one_letter_code
_entity_poly.pdbx_strand_id
1 'polypeptide(L)'
;MFLLVNVSLLLFAGHYGGSLTHGANYLTKYMPSGMKTVLGVDNGDAEYLAINRATDSTSREALYFKNRIKPIMETHCFKCHGEDKQKGDMRLDVLSWDMINGPDAERWHSALDVINLGEMPPEDETQLKDKDRRAIVDWLSNNLKKAAVAKQKDNKGVMRRLTKKQYTNTLNELLGVSVNFGDVLPDDGKSKMGFSNNGNVLQTSALHIDYYQKIAREALDKAIVFGDRPKSKRYKVSLGKEIGDGISGAEYGGYQTASISNEDLIVEILNHQGKPIRNSGIQENDSLTMLKNKIGIGMRGSASNRYSIVKEGLILNSALPAKEVTPKSWQGPSPNLKLLVKEDFPRTGDFIFRVEASKGYNSMSVERLIDLRKEKPAPKSSKAIYIAAKDLKNPKDFILKNNRWLMPINVADNVKTKFSYNVPKAGIYQIDLVHPYVSEDAMPSYQINLIEGIKEGRVGERLHMDKALKNKDKITTPVTLAYLSEGPHKGSIGGKFFVGFSHIVITPLPEDDPLPGILKEEAERDNSRYTSVNPSIKAFAGTRTDDGMDYKTFGKSAEVTVPLGEYQTFEFRGRLENFPIPLESANVSGELANILTVGLWNNYLVKESSFKGPPLLIKSVEFEAPYHPIWPPESHTNIFFDSPNKTNVEVYTEEILTHFIESAFRRSLNSGELNRYMDFWRSIKEDFERYEDGIKEVLVAVLCSPNFIYLFEPETDESKKSEDEFYLASQLSYFLWNSPPDETLTALASSGDLHDQLAEQIERMVNSPKITQMVNSFAFEWLRLDRHKSMDTDVEAYEDFTRFVKEDMFKETYSFVHHVLKNDMSIMNFIDSDFAMLNQNLAEFYGIEGVKGNAFRPVNLSENEKRGGLLSQGSFLSGHSDGVQAHPIKRAVWLKEKILGDHPPPPPANVPELDPETPGFENLTLKEQLFLHRNKTSCLDCHHKIDPFGVVFENYDAVGRYQLTAKEKPIDSKSKLPDGTEVEGIEGIKDYILELKKEDFTRSLVENLFAYAIGRDVGFADEEEINNIVAEVIDNDFRFKTVIEQIVLSPSFYKKEQTWYNKIFGI
;
A
#
# COMPACT_ATOMS: atom_id res chain seq x y z
N MET A 1 14.15 -7.41 -52.15
CA MET A 1 15.44 -7.91 -51.62
C MET A 1 15.63 -7.57 -50.14
N PHE A 2 15.59 -6.28 -49.76
CA PHE A 2 15.72 -5.83 -48.35
C PHE A 2 14.71 -6.45 -47.38
N LEU A 3 13.43 -6.56 -47.78
CA LEU A 3 12.38 -7.18 -46.95
C LEU A 3 12.62 -8.69 -46.75
N LEU A 4 13.10 -9.37 -47.80
CA LEU A 4 13.32 -10.81 -47.81
C LEU A 4 14.55 -11.20 -46.98
N VAL A 5 15.58 -10.34 -46.97
CA VAL A 5 16.76 -10.45 -46.09
C VAL A 5 16.37 -10.25 -44.62
N ASN A 6 15.57 -9.23 -44.31
CA ASN A 6 15.12 -8.98 -42.93
C ASN A 6 14.20 -10.09 -42.39
N VAL A 7 13.27 -10.59 -43.20
CA VAL A 7 12.39 -11.70 -42.80
C VAL A 7 13.19 -13.00 -42.61
N SER A 8 14.21 -13.25 -43.44
CA SER A 8 15.10 -14.41 -43.28
C SER A 8 15.98 -14.30 -42.03
N LEU A 9 16.48 -13.10 -41.70
CA LEU A 9 17.23 -12.83 -40.48
C LEU A 9 16.37 -12.97 -39.22
N LEU A 10 15.11 -12.53 -39.26
CA LEU A 10 14.15 -12.70 -38.17
C LEU A 10 13.76 -14.17 -37.96
N LEU A 11 13.58 -14.93 -39.05
CA LEU A 11 13.33 -16.37 -38.97
C LEU A 11 14.53 -17.14 -38.40
N PHE A 12 15.75 -16.78 -38.81
CA PHE A 12 16.97 -17.37 -38.25
C PHE A 12 17.17 -16.97 -36.79
N ALA A 13 16.98 -15.70 -36.43
CA ALA A 13 17.07 -15.23 -35.05
C ALA A 13 16.02 -15.92 -34.16
N GLY A 14 14.78 -16.06 -34.63
CA GLY A 14 13.73 -16.79 -33.93
C GLY A 14 14.04 -18.29 -33.77
N HIS A 15 14.63 -18.92 -34.79
CA HIS A 15 15.04 -20.33 -34.75
C HIS A 15 16.13 -20.61 -33.69
N TYR A 16 16.96 -19.61 -33.38
CA TYR A 16 17.98 -19.66 -32.32
C TYR A 16 17.55 -18.93 -31.02
N GLY A 17 16.25 -18.71 -30.81
CA GLY A 17 15.70 -18.22 -29.53
C GLY A 17 15.64 -16.69 -29.34
N GLY A 18 15.77 -15.92 -30.43
CA GLY A 18 15.62 -14.46 -30.41
C GLY A 18 14.17 -13.99 -30.34
N SER A 19 13.86 -13.11 -29.38
CA SER A 19 12.56 -12.43 -29.20
C SER A 19 12.77 -10.91 -29.13
N LEU A 20 11.86 -10.12 -29.71
CA LEU A 20 11.93 -8.65 -29.80
C LEU A 20 11.70 -7.92 -28.46
N THR A 21 11.59 -8.64 -27.35
CA THR A 21 11.26 -8.08 -26.03
C THR A 21 12.48 -7.71 -25.20
N HIS A 22 13.69 -8.07 -25.63
CA HIS A 22 14.93 -7.84 -24.89
C HIS A 22 15.79 -6.84 -25.66
N GLY A 23 16.40 -5.87 -24.96
CA GLY A 23 16.94 -4.60 -25.48
C GLY A 23 17.86 -4.66 -26.71
N ALA A 24 18.21 -3.47 -27.22
CA ALA A 24 18.76 -3.23 -28.57
C ALA A 24 19.95 -4.11 -29.02
N ASN A 25 20.68 -4.74 -28.10
CA ASN A 25 21.88 -5.53 -28.39
C ASN A 25 21.65 -7.05 -28.35
N TYR A 26 20.43 -7.53 -28.06
CA TYR A 26 20.18 -8.96 -27.84
C TYR A 26 20.33 -9.80 -29.12
N LEU A 27 19.91 -9.26 -30.27
CA LEU A 27 20.04 -9.91 -31.59
C LEU A 27 21.49 -10.05 -32.06
N THR A 28 22.37 -9.16 -31.61
CA THR A 28 23.79 -9.17 -31.99
C THR A 28 24.64 -9.91 -30.97
N LYS A 29 24.22 -9.99 -29.70
CA LYS A 29 24.94 -10.69 -28.62
C LYS A 29 25.29 -12.14 -28.99
N TYR A 30 24.33 -12.90 -29.51
CA TYR A 30 24.48 -14.34 -29.83
C TYR A 30 24.83 -14.64 -31.28
N MET A 31 25.09 -13.62 -32.10
CA MET A 31 25.43 -13.81 -33.50
C MET A 31 26.83 -14.46 -33.64
N PRO A 32 27.00 -15.48 -34.51
CA PRO A 32 28.30 -16.09 -34.76
C PRO A 32 29.34 -15.04 -35.20
N SER A 33 30.58 -15.18 -34.73
CA SER A 33 31.67 -14.23 -34.95
C SER A 33 31.90 -13.91 -36.43
N GLY A 34 31.86 -14.91 -37.31
CA GLY A 34 32.00 -14.70 -38.76
C GLY A 34 30.89 -13.83 -39.39
N MET A 35 29.71 -13.76 -38.78
CA MET A 35 28.57 -12.98 -39.29
C MET A 35 28.60 -11.53 -38.77
N LYS A 36 29.11 -11.31 -37.54
CA LYS A 36 29.36 -9.98 -36.97
C LYS A 36 30.35 -9.18 -37.81
N THR A 37 31.42 -9.84 -38.29
CA THR A 37 32.44 -9.24 -39.15
C THR A 37 31.87 -8.85 -40.53
N VAL A 38 30.98 -9.67 -41.10
CA VAL A 38 30.37 -9.41 -42.42
C VAL A 38 29.36 -8.26 -42.39
N LEU A 39 28.64 -8.10 -41.27
CA LEU A 39 27.60 -7.08 -41.12
C LEU A 39 28.12 -5.74 -40.57
N GLY A 40 29.42 -5.61 -40.29
CA GLY A 40 30.01 -4.36 -39.79
C GLY A 40 29.47 -3.94 -38.42
N VAL A 41 29.00 -4.90 -37.62
CA VAL A 41 28.46 -4.66 -36.27
C VAL A 41 29.60 -4.63 -35.23
N ASP A 42 30.82 -4.95 -35.66
CA ASP A 42 32.04 -4.83 -34.86
C ASP A 42 32.57 -3.39 -34.91
N ASN A 43 31.85 -2.46 -34.26
CA ASN A 43 32.45 -1.19 -33.87
C ASN A 43 33.27 -1.44 -32.62
N GLY A 44 34.53 -1.81 -32.83
CA GLY A 44 35.57 -1.98 -31.81
C GLY A 44 36.00 -0.69 -31.13
N ASP A 45 35.06 0.21 -30.82
CA ASP A 45 35.28 1.45 -30.09
C ASP A 45 34.24 1.56 -28.97
N ALA A 46 34.39 0.70 -27.96
CA ALA A 46 34.06 1.15 -26.62
C ALA A 46 35.20 2.07 -26.19
N GLU A 47 34.88 3.34 -25.91
CA GLU A 47 35.77 4.29 -25.25
C GLU A 47 36.23 3.70 -23.90
N TYR A 48 37.28 2.90 -23.96
CA TYR A 48 38.11 2.60 -22.82
C TYR A 48 39.21 3.66 -22.85
N LEU A 49 39.25 4.50 -21.81
CA LEU A 49 40.44 5.27 -21.47
C LEU A 49 41.64 4.31 -21.49
N ALA A 50 42.46 4.44 -22.53
CA ALA A 50 43.60 3.58 -22.75
C ALA A 50 44.69 3.91 -21.72
N ILE A 51 44.64 3.25 -20.56
CA ILE A 51 45.81 3.12 -19.70
C ILE A 51 46.81 2.21 -20.44
N ASN A 52 48.03 2.70 -20.56
CA ASN A 52 49.12 2.11 -21.34
C ASN A 52 49.44 0.67 -20.88
N ARG A 53 48.93 -0.36 -21.59
CA ARG A 53 49.05 -1.80 -21.24
C ARG A 53 50.40 -2.45 -21.59
N ALA A 54 51.39 -1.70 -22.05
CA ALA A 54 52.66 -2.28 -22.52
C ALA A 54 53.59 -2.79 -21.40
N THR A 55 53.35 -2.42 -20.13
CA THR A 55 54.26 -2.70 -19.02
C THR A 55 53.97 -3.98 -18.21
N ASP A 56 52.80 -4.62 -18.34
CA ASP A 56 52.37 -5.62 -17.33
C ASP A 56 52.60 -7.10 -17.70
N SER A 57 53.01 -7.40 -18.93
CA SER A 57 53.25 -8.81 -19.36
C SER A 57 54.49 -9.49 -18.72
N THR A 58 55.23 -8.75 -17.88
CA THR A 58 56.47 -9.21 -17.23
C THR A 58 56.41 -9.13 -15.69
N SER A 59 55.27 -8.73 -15.10
CA SER A 59 55.13 -8.69 -13.66
C SER A 59 55.22 -10.11 -13.05
N ARG A 60 55.71 -10.18 -11.81
CA ARG A 60 55.88 -11.46 -11.09
C ARG A 60 54.53 -12.18 -10.95
N GLU A 61 53.46 -11.42 -10.71
CA GLU A 61 52.08 -11.90 -10.68
C GLU A 61 51.62 -12.45 -12.04
N ALA A 62 51.83 -11.73 -13.15
CA ALA A 62 51.46 -12.21 -14.49
C ALA A 62 52.16 -13.54 -14.84
N LEU A 63 53.45 -13.63 -14.53
CA LEU A 63 54.25 -14.85 -14.75
C LEU A 63 53.79 -16.00 -13.85
N TYR A 64 53.41 -15.71 -12.60
CA TYR A 64 52.87 -16.72 -11.68
C TYR A 64 51.52 -17.25 -12.16
N PHE A 65 50.60 -16.38 -12.58
CA PHE A 65 49.33 -16.80 -13.17
C PHE A 65 49.56 -17.68 -14.40
N LYS A 66 50.35 -17.19 -15.36
CA LYS A 66 50.60 -17.88 -16.64
C LYS A 66 51.29 -19.25 -16.45
N ASN A 67 52.27 -19.33 -15.56
CA ASN A 67 53.10 -20.54 -15.42
C ASN A 67 52.57 -21.54 -14.38
N ARG A 68 51.80 -21.08 -13.39
CA ARG A 68 51.34 -21.93 -12.28
C ARG A 68 49.82 -22.09 -12.22
N ILE A 69 49.05 -21.01 -12.33
CA ILE A 69 47.59 -21.03 -12.10
C ILE A 69 46.84 -21.46 -13.35
N LYS A 70 47.10 -20.81 -14.49
CA LYS A 70 46.41 -21.07 -15.76
C LYS A 70 46.46 -22.55 -16.18
N PRO A 71 47.60 -23.27 -16.09
CA PRO A 71 47.62 -24.70 -16.43
C PRO A 71 46.73 -25.57 -15.53
N ILE A 72 46.58 -25.21 -14.25
CA ILE A 72 45.67 -25.92 -13.34
C ILE A 72 44.21 -25.68 -13.76
N MET A 73 43.87 -24.42 -14.09
CA MET A 73 42.52 -24.06 -14.54
C MET A 73 42.16 -24.67 -15.91
N GLU A 74 43.10 -24.73 -16.84
CA GLU A 74 42.94 -25.41 -18.14
C GLU A 74 42.62 -26.90 -17.95
N THR A 75 43.22 -27.53 -16.95
CA THR A 75 43.04 -28.96 -16.66
C THR A 75 41.72 -29.25 -15.95
N HIS A 76 41.36 -28.42 -14.95
CA HIS A 76 40.28 -28.73 -14.01
C HIS A 76 39.00 -27.88 -14.18
N CYS A 77 39.08 -26.70 -14.80
CA CYS A 77 37.98 -25.73 -14.80
C CYS A 77 37.42 -25.45 -16.21
N PHE A 78 38.29 -25.26 -17.22
CA PHE A 78 37.87 -24.74 -18.53
C PHE A 78 36.97 -25.68 -19.34
N LYS A 79 37.00 -26.99 -19.07
CA LYS A 79 36.08 -27.96 -19.69
C LYS A 79 34.60 -27.61 -19.42
N CYS A 80 34.30 -27.02 -18.26
CA CYS A 80 32.94 -26.65 -17.85
C CYS A 80 32.69 -25.13 -17.84
N HIS A 81 33.75 -24.32 -17.77
CA HIS A 81 33.73 -22.85 -17.71
C HIS A 81 34.61 -22.21 -18.79
N GLY A 82 34.49 -22.71 -20.03
CA GLY A 82 35.27 -22.31 -21.20
C GLY A 82 34.39 -22.10 -22.43
N GLU A 83 34.97 -22.07 -23.63
CA GLU A 83 34.22 -21.73 -24.85
C GLU A 83 33.00 -22.61 -25.12
N ASP A 84 33.19 -23.91 -24.99
CA ASP A 84 32.18 -24.91 -25.34
C ASP A 84 31.08 -25.07 -24.28
N LYS A 85 31.38 -24.78 -23.01
CA LYS A 85 30.46 -24.95 -21.87
C LYS A 85 30.62 -23.81 -20.88
N GLN A 86 29.49 -23.25 -20.46
CA GLN A 86 29.41 -22.07 -19.59
C GLN A 86 28.50 -22.40 -18.40
N LYS A 87 28.84 -23.46 -17.65
CA LYS A 87 28.06 -23.84 -16.48
C LYS A 87 28.02 -22.66 -15.50
N GLY A 88 26.83 -22.38 -14.96
CA GLY A 88 26.62 -21.24 -14.03
C GLY A 88 26.83 -19.86 -14.66
N ASP A 89 26.73 -19.72 -15.99
CA ASP A 89 26.95 -18.45 -16.72
C ASP A 89 28.36 -17.85 -16.49
N MET A 90 29.36 -18.72 -16.27
CA MET A 90 30.74 -18.33 -15.96
C MET A 90 31.74 -18.85 -17.01
N ARG A 91 32.58 -17.93 -17.51
CA ARG A 91 33.67 -18.16 -18.47
C ARG A 91 35.01 -17.74 -17.86
N LEU A 92 35.76 -18.71 -17.34
CA LEU A 92 37.02 -18.44 -16.61
C LEU A 92 38.21 -18.19 -17.53
N ASP A 93 38.15 -18.65 -18.78
CA ASP A 93 39.21 -18.55 -19.78
C ASP A 93 39.40 -17.12 -20.35
N VAL A 94 38.40 -16.27 -20.22
CA VAL A 94 38.39 -14.88 -20.72
C VAL A 94 38.55 -13.83 -19.61
N LEU A 95 38.58 -14.23 -18.34
CA LEU A 95 38.71 -13.29 -17.23
C LEU A 95 40.11 -12.71 -17.17
N SER A 96 40.20 -11.41 -16.89
CA SER A 96 41.48 -10.76 -16.59
C SER A 96 42.09 -11.36 -15.32
N TRP A 97 43.33 -11.83 -15.40
CA TRP A 97 44.09 -12.31 -14.23
C TRP A 97 44.47 -11.18 -13.28
N ASP A 98 44.59 -9.95 -13.79
CA ASP A 98 44.82 -8.75 -12.99
C ASP A 98 43.49 -8.34 -12.37
N MET A 99 43.28 -8.71 -11.11
CA MET A 99 42.08 -8.38 -10.33
C MET A 99 42.13 -6.94 -9.80
N ILE A 100 43.31 -6.33 -9.75
CA ILE A 100 43.51 -4.99 -9.19
C ILE A 100 43.07 -3.95 -10.21
N ASN A 101 43.60 -4.02 -11.44
CA ASN A 101 43.26 -3.06 -12.49
C ASN A 101 42.22 -3.60 -13.50
N GLY A 102 41.86 -4.88 -13.41
CA GLY A 102 40.87 -5.51 -14.30
C GLY A 102 39.44 -5.50 -13.76
N PRO A 103 38.43 -5.67 -14.64
CA PRO A 103 37.03 -5.61 -14.25
C PRO A 103 36.52 -6.89 -13.57
N ASP A 104 37.21 -8.03 -13.72
CA ASP A 104 36.67 -9.36 -13.40
C ASP A 104 36.85 -9.82 -11.94
N ALA A 105 37.26 -8.94 -11.02
CA ALA A 105 37.51 -9.30 -9.62
C ALA A 105 36.31 -9.97 -8.93
N GLU A 106 35.10 -9.46 -9.14
CA GLU A 106 33.85 -10.05 -8.61
C GLU A 106 33.64 -11.50 -9.08
N ARG A 107 33.93 -11.79 -10.36
CA ARG A 107 33.80 -13.15 -10.90
C ARG A 107 34.84 -14.09 -10.33
N TRP A 108 36.05 -13.58 -10.06
CA TRP A 108 37.09 -14.34 -9.36
C TRP A 108 36.76 -14.59 -7.89
N HIS A 109 36.10 -13.64 -7.23
CA HIS A 109 35.57 -13.82 -5.87
C HIS A 109 34.50 -14.92 -5.84
N SER A 110 33.50 -14.86 -6.74
CA SER A 110 32.50 -15.93 -6.87
C SER A 110 33.12 -17.31 -7.14
N ALA A 111 34.21 -17.36 -7.92
CA ALA A 111 34.95 -18.59 -8.17
C ALA A 111 35.70 -19.09 -6.92
N LEU A 112 36.25 -18.19 -6.10
CA LEU A 112 36.91 -18.54 -4.83
C LEU A 112 35.90 -19.15 -3.85
N ASP A 113 34.70 -18.59 -3.74
CA ASP A 113 33.66 -19.05 -2.83
C ASP A 113 33.25 -20.50 -3.09
N VAL A 114 32.92 -20.84 -4.34
CA VAL A 114 32.53 -22.22 -4.71
C VAL A 114 33.69 -23.22 -4.58
N ILE A 115 34.94 -22.77 -4.69
CA ILE A 115 36.13 -23.60 -4.43
C ILE A 115 36.29 -23.84 -2.92
N ASN A 116 36.10 -22.81 -2.08
CA ASN A 116 36.20 -22.91 -0.63
C ASN A 116 35.07 -23.78 -0.04
N LEU A 117 33.86 -23.69 -0.60
CA LEU A 117 32.73 -24.55 -0.25
C LEU A 117 32.93 -26.01 -0.69
N GLY A 118 33.96 -26.30 -1.49
CA GLY A 118 34.23 -27.63 -2.01
C GLY A 118 33.25 -28.08 -3.10
N GLU A 119 32.41 -27.19 -3.61
CA GLU A 119 31.47 -27.51 -4.70
C GLU A 119 32.18 -27.65 -6.06
N MET A 120 33.38 -27.06 -6.19
CA MET A 120 34.16 -27.08 -7.42
C MET A 120 35.59 -27.63 -7.20
N PRO A 121 36.06 -28.57 -8.05
CA PRO A 121 35.34 -29.23 -9.14
C PRO A 121 34.21 -30.16 -8.65
N PRO A 122 33.16 -30.42 -9.45
CA PRO A 122 32.08 -31.34 -9.09
C PRO A 122 32.57 -32.78 -8.84
N GLU A 123 31.84 -33.56 -8.03
CA GLU A 123 32.24 -34.93 -7.65
C GLU A 123 32.51 -35.87 -8.84
N ASP A 124 31.82 -35.67 -9.96
CA ASP A 124 31.93 -36.44 -11.20
C ASP A 124 33.12 -36.02 -12.09
N GLU A 125 33.85 -34.97 -11.73
CA GLU A 125 35.00 -34.44 -12.46
C GLU A 125 36.33 -34.62 -11.68
N THR A 126 37.43 -34.38 -12.39
CA THR A 126 38.78 -34.59 -11.83
C THR A 126 39.08 -33.58 -10.72
N GLN A 127 39.15 -34.06 -9.49
CA GLN A 127 39.38 -33.23 -8.30
C GLN A 127 40.78 -32.60 -8.25
N LEU A 128 40.86 -31.40 -7.65
CA LEU A 128 42.13 -30.71 -7.41
C LEU A 128 42.94 -31.45 -6.34
N LYS A 129 44.25 -31.59 -6.58
CA LYS A 129 45.20 -32.03 -5.53
C LYS A 129 45.34 -30.91 -4.49
N ASP A 130 45.53 -31.25 -3.21
CA ASP A 130 45.63 -30.25 -2.14
C ASP A 130 46.70 -29.16 -2.36
N LYS A 131 47.78 -29.49 -3.08
CA LYS A 131 48.82 -28.51 -3.44
C LYS A 131 48.36 -27.52 -4.52
N ASP A 132 47.55 -27.99 -5.46
CA ASP A 132 47.04 -27.18 -6.57
C ASP A 132 45.82 -26.36 -6.11
N ARG A 133 44.95 -26.93 -5.26
CA ARG A 133 43.87 -26.21 -4.57
C ARG A 133 44.44 -25.05 -3.75
N ARG A 134 45.43 -25.31 -2.88
CA ARG A 134 46.09 -24.26 -2.10
C ARG A 134 46.72 -23.18 -2.98
N ALA A 135 47.39 -23.56 -4.07
CA ALA A 135 47.98 -22.57 -4.97
C ALA A 135 46.94 -21.63 -5.61
N ILE A 136 45.77 -22.16 -5.99
CA ILE A 136 44.67 -21.35 -6.53
C ILE A 136 44.05 -20.48 -5.44
N VAL A 137 43.71 -21.05 -4.29
CA VAL A 137 43.08 -20.34 -3.18
C VAL A 137 43.98 -19.23 -2.65
N ASP A 138 45.28 -19.50 -2.45
CA ASP A 138 46.25 -18.50 -2.01
C ASP A 138 46.41 -17.37 -3.05
N TRP A 139 46.40 -17.71 -4.34
CA TRP A 139 46.49 -16.71 -5.41
C TRP A 139 45.23 -15.83 -5.47
N LEU A 140 44.04 -16.44 -5.47
CA LEU A 140 42.76 -15.72 -5.46
C LEU A 140 42.66 -14.85 -4.22
N SER A 141 42.84 -15.41 -3.03
CA SER A 141 42.68 -14.70 -1.76
C SER A 141 43.62 -13.49 -1.65
N ASN A 142 44.91 -13.66 -2.01
CA ASN A 142 45.87 -12.56 -1.93
C ASN A 142 45.60 -11.46 -2.96
N ASN A 143 45.22 -11.82 -4.19
CA ASN A 143 44.94 -10.82 -5.23
C ASN A 143 43.59 -10.13 -5.02
N LEU A 144 42.56 -10.86 -4.57
CA LEU A 144 41.28 -10.28 -4.18
C LEU A 144 41.42 -9.36 -2.98
N LYS A 145 42.25 -9.68 -1.98
CA LYS A 145 42.52 -8.76 -0.87
C LYS A 145 43.16 -7.45 -1.34
N LYS A 146 44.14 -7.52 -2.25
CA LYS A 146 44.74 -6.33 -2.87
C LYS A 146 43.73 -5.57 -3.73
N ALA A 147 42.91 -6.29 -4.49
CA ALA A 147 41.88 -5.74 -5.35
C ALA A 147 40.77 -5.08 -4.53
N ALA A 148 40.40 -5.63 -3.37
CA ALA A 148 39.40 -5.05 -2.47
C ALA A 148 39.87 -3.69 -1.99
N VAL A 149 41.11 -3.58 -1.50
CA VAL A 149 41.71 -2.29 -1.09
C VAL A 149 41.80 -1.29 -2.25
N ALA A 150 42.15 -1.76 -3.45
CA ALA A 150 42.22 -0.90 -4.63
C ALA A 150 40.82 -0.42 -5.06
N LYS A 151 39.86 -1.34 -5.16
CA LYS A 151 38.49 -1.07 -5.60
C LYS A 151 37.63 -0.40 -4.53
N GLN A 152 37.99 -0.47 -3.25
CA GLN A 152 37.36 0.34 -2.21
C GLN A 152 37.56 1.84 -2.49
N LYS A 153 38.68 2.21 -3.15
CA LYS A 153 38.88 3.59 -3.64
C LYS A 153 38.08 3.89 -4.91
N ASP A 154 37.75 2.88 -5.71
CA ASP A 154 36.93 3.00 -6.93
C ASP A 154 35.42 2.92 -6.63
N ASN A 155 35.03 2.38 -5.47
CA ASN A 155 33.66 2.38 -4.93
C ASN A 155 33.20 3.79 -4.51
N LYS A 156 34.05 4.82 -4.68
CA LYS A 156 33.73 6.23 -4.50
C LYS A 156 32.65 6.67 -5.49
N GLY A 157 31.65 7.38 -4.99
CA GLY A 157 30.87 8.33 -5.78
C GLY A 157 29.95 7.75 -6.85
N VAL A 158 29.11 6.75 -6.54
CA VAL A 158 27.96 6.50 -7.41
C VAL A 158 27.00 7.69 -7.28
N MET A 159 27.12 8.63 -8.22
CA MET A 159 26.23 9.78 -8.33
C MET A 159 24.79 9.27 -8.38
N ARG A 160 24.03 9.47 -7.30
CA ARG A 160 22.65 8.99 -7.22
C ARG A 160 21.69 10.16 -7.14
N ARG A 161 20.71 10.18 -8.04
CA ARG A 161 19.57 11.08 -7.91
C ARG A 161 18.72 10.67 -6.71
N LEU A 162 17.92 11.59 -6.21
CA LEU A 162 16.87 11.26 -5.26
C LEU A 162 15.87 10.29 -5.92
N THR A 163 15.39 9.30 -5.15
CA THR A 163 14.24 8.48 -5.55
C THR A 163 13.00 9.36 -5.65
N LYS A 164 11.94 8.90 -6.34
CA LYS A 164 10.69 9.67 -6.46
C LYS A 164 10.12 10.09 -5.10
N LYS A 165 10.27 9.21 -4.08
CA LYS A 165 9.82 9.44 -2.70
C LYS A 165 10.72 10.43 -1.98
N GLN A 166 12.04 10.27 -2.09
CA GLN A 166 13.01 11.21 -1.50
C GLN A 166 12.86 12.61 -2.11
N TYR A 167 12.70 12.71 -3.44
CA TYR A 167 12.48 13.97 -4.14
C TYR A 167 11.19 14.66 -3.67
N THR A 168 10.08 13.91 -3.56
CA THR A 168 8.81 14.41 -3.03
C THR A 168 8.94 14.93 -1.60
N ASN A 169 9.59 14.16 -0.72
CA ASN A 169 9.85 14.57 0.66
C ASN A 169 10.71 15.83 0.72
N THR A 170 11.72 15.92 -0.14
CA THR A 170 12.63 17.08 -0.20
C THR A 170 11.90 18.34 -0.62
N LEU A 171 11.07 18.27 -1.65
CA LEU A 171 10.24 19.40 -2.06
C LEU A 171 9.22 19.80 -0.98
N ASN A 172 8.57 18.83 -0.35
CA ASN A 172 7.58 19.10 0.70
C ASN A 172 8.20 19.79 1.91
N GLU A 173 9.37 19.32 2.38
CA GLU A 173 10.09 19.92 3.51
C GLU A 173 10.66 21.30 3.14
N LEU A 174 11.26 21.45 1.95
CA LEU A 174 11.84 22.72 1.49
C LEU A 174 10.76 23.80 1.30
N LEU A 175 9.59 23.44 0.78
CA LEU A 175 8.56 24.39 0.38
C LEU A 175 7.40 24.50 1.38
N GLY A 176 7.38 23.70 2.45
CA GLY A 176 6.28 23.68 3.41
C GLY A 176 4.94 23.26 2.80
N VAL A 177 4.96 22.34 1.83
CA VAL A 177 3.75 21.82 1.16
C VAL A 177 3.60 20.31 1.40
N SER A 178 2.43 19.75 1.10
CA SER A 178 2.13 18.33 1.35
C SER A 178 1.51 17.66 0.12
N VAL A 179 2.27 17.62 -0.97
CA VAL A 179 1.82 17.11 -2.29
C VAL A 179 2.64 15.88 -2.65
N ASN A 180 2.01 14.90 -3.29
CA ASN A 180 2.74 13.76 -3.83
C ASN A 180 3.29 14.04 -5.25
N PHE A 181 4.32 14.88 -5.34
CA PHE A 181 4.93 15.28 -6.61
C PHE A 181 5.51 14.11 -7.42
N GLY A 182 5.91 13.02 -6.76
CA GLY A 182 6.55 11.87 -7.39
C GLY A 182 5.60 10.94 -8.15
N ASP A 183 4.27 11.11 -8.04
CA ASP A 183 3.29 10.23 -8.71
C ASP A 183 3.31 10.36 -10.24
N VAL A 184 3.82 11.48 -10.78
CA VAL A 184 3.96 11.68 -12.23
C VAL A 184 5.32 11.21 -12.78
N LEU A 185 6.26 10.88 -11.89
CA LEU A 185 7.55 10.32 -12.29
C LEU A 185 7.43 8.82 -12.57
N PRO A 186 8.21 8.28 -13.52
CA PRO A 186 8.34 6.83 -13.69
C PRO A 186 8.76 6.14 -12.40
N ASP A 187 8.37 4.87 -12.24
CA ASP A 187 8.86 4.06 -11.11
C ASP A 187 10.38 3.90 -11.17
N ASP A 188 11.02 4.01 -10.00
CA ASP A 188 12.46 3.83 -9.87
C ASP A 188 12.84 2.36 -10.09
N GLY A 189 13.90 2.13 -10.88
CA GLY A 189 14.45 0.79 -11.11
C GLY A 189 14.93 0.14 -9.81
N LYS A 190 14.93 -1.20 -9.77
CA LYS A 190 15.43 -1.98 -8.64
C LYS A 190 16.79 -2.58 -8.96
N SER A 191 17.73 -2.48 -8.01
CA SER A 191 19.05 -3.09 -8.11
C SER A 191 18.99 -4.62 -8.01
N LYS A 192 20.15 -5.29 -8.13
CA LYS A 192 20.24 -6.76 -7.97
C LYS A 192 19.76 -7.17 -6.57
N MET A 193 20.08 -6.38 -5.55
CA MET A 193 19.63 -6.63 -4.17
C MET A 193 18.16 -6.24 -3.94
N GLY A 194 17.56 -5.47 -4.85
CA GLY A 194 16.14 -5.12 -4.84
C GLY A 194 15.82 -3.71 -4.33
N PHE A 195 16.83 -2.84 -4.19
CA PHE A 195 16.64 -1.47 -3.69
C PHE A 195 16.54 -0.46 -4.82
N SER A 196 15.64 0.53 -4.70
CA SER A 196 15.54 1.61 -5.69
C SER A 196 16.42 2.82 -5.41
N ASN A 197 16.97 2.96 -4.21
CA ASN A 197 17.88 4.07 -3.90
C ASN A 197 19.33 3.82 -4.37
N ASN A 198 19.55 2.82 -5.23
CA ASN A 198 20.86 2.45 -5.74
C ASN A 198 21.27 3.36 -6.91
N GLY A 199 22.42 4.02 -6.81
CA GLY A 199 22.89 4.98 -7.81
C GLY A 199 23.17 4.39 -9.20
N ASN A 200 23.53 3.10 -9.30
CA ASN A 200 23.81 2.45 -10.59
C ASN A 200 22.55 2.29 -11.44
N VAL A 201 21.39 2.08 -10.79
CA VAL A 201 20.09 1.95 -11.46
C VAL A 201 19.33 3.28 -11.57
N LEU A 202 19.68 4.26 -10.73
CA LEU A 202 19.07 5.59 -10.70
C LEU A 202 19.69 6.56 -11.74
N GLN A 203 19.77 6.12 -12.99
CA GLN A 203 20.18 6.99 -14.09
C GLN A 203 19.07 7.98 -14.45
N THR A 204 19.45 9.20 -14.83
CA THR A 204 18.50 10.24 -15.26
C THR A 204 18.32 10.20 -16.77
N SER A 205 17.08 10.05 -17.23
CA SER A 205 16.74 10.17 -18.66
C SER A 205 16.30 11.60 -19.01
N ALA A 206 16.29 11.95 -20.30
CA ALA A 206 15.81 13.25 -20.76
C ALA A 206 14.37 13.56 -20.29
N LEU A 207 13.53 12.52 -20.18
CA LEU A 207 12.15 12.64 -19.69
C LEU A 207 12.10 13.08 -18.22
N HIS A 208 13.05 12.63 -17.39
CA HIS A 208 13.11 13.07 -15.99
C HIS A 208 13.38 14.57 -15.88
N ILE A 209 14.24 15.13 -16.73
CA ILE A 209 14.56 16.58 -16.70
C ILE A 209 13.32 17.42 -17.04
N ASP A 210 12.54 17.02 -18.05
CA ASP A 210 11.28 17.68 -18.40
C ASP A 210 10.27 17.61 -17.24
N TYR A 211 10.14 16.45 -16.58
CA TYR A 211 9.30 16.33 -15.40
C TYR A 211 9.80 17.15 -14.21
N TYR A 212 11.10 17.16 -13.90
CA TYR A 212 11.63 17.96 -12.80
C TYR A 212 11.36 19.45 -12.97
N GLN A 213 11.48 19.97 -14.20
CA GLN A 213 11.13 21.36 -14.47
C GLN A 213 9.64 21.65 -14.26
N LYS A 214 8.77 20.77 -14.76
CA LYS A 214 7.30 20.88 -14.57
C LYS A 214 6.93 20.80 -13.09
N ILE A 215 7.49 19.83 -12.36
CA ILE A 215 7.25 19.62 -10.95
C ILE A 215 7.79 20.80 -10.14
N ALA A 216 9.01 21.29 -10.40
CA ALA A 216 9.58 22.43 -9.70
C ALA A 216 8.68 23.68 -9.82
N ARG A 217 8.20 23.94 -11.03
CA ARG A 217 7.26 25.04 -11.29
C ARG A 217 5.94 24.84 -10.55
N GLU A 218 5.34 23.65 -10.66
CA GLU A 218 4.11 23.31 -9.96
C GLU A 218 4.26 23.41 -8.43
N ALA A 219 5.38 22.96 -7.89
CA ALA A 219 5.66 22.98 -6.45
C ALA A 219 5.79 24.42 -5.95
N LEU A 220 6.49 25.28 -6.68
CA LEU A 220 6.60 26.70 -6.36
C LEU A 220 5.27 27.45 -6.56
N ASP A 221 4.46 27.09 -7.55
CA ASP A 221 3.09 27.60 -7.72
C ASP A 221 2.19 27.26 -6.52
N LYS A 222 2.44 26.14 -5.87
CA LYS A 222 1.71 25.73 -4.66
C LYS A 222 2.26 26.36 -3.39
N ALA A 223 3.52 26.77 -3.37
CA ALA A 223 4.17 27.36 -2.21
C ALA A 223 4.02 28.89 -2.15
N ILE A 224 4.17 29.54 -3.30
CA ILE A 224 4.15 31.01 -3.45
C ILE A 224 2.73 31.45 -3.78
N VAL A 225 2.13 32.20 -2.86
CA VAL A 225 0.81 32.81 -3.04
C VAL A 225 0.90 34.31 -3.30
N PHE A 226 -0.17 34.88 -3.87
CA PHE A 226 -0.25 36.31 -4.19
C PHE A 226 -1.59 36.91 -3.75
N GLY A 227 -1.56 38.18 -3.37
CA GLY A 227 -2.76 38.97 -3.09
C GLY A 227 -3.51 38.57 -1.83
N ASP A 228 -4.83 38.81 -1.83
CA ASP A 228 -5.70 38.52 -0.70
C ASP A 228 -5.91 37.01 -0.50
N ARG A 229 -6.19 36.63 0.74
CA ARG A 229 -6.53 35.25 1.11
C ARG A 229 -7.67 34.73 0.22
N PRO A 230 -7.51 33.55 -0.43
CA PRO A 230 -8.53 33.00 -1.30
C PRO A 230 -9.81 32.72 -0.49
N LYS A 231 -10.95 33.00 -1.10
CA LYS A 231 -12.26 32.76 -0.48
C LYS A 231 -12.47 31.25 -0.33
N SER A 232 -12.59 30.78 0.91
CA SER A 232 -12.90 29.37 1.19
C SER A 232 -14.38 29.08 0.92
N LYS A 233 -14.62 27.91 0.35
CA LYS A 233 -15.92 27.25 0.28
C LYS A 233 -16.09 26.44 1.55
N ARG A 234 -17.09 26.81 2.37
CA ARG A 234 -17.33 26.20 3.67
C ARG A 234 -18.78 25.75 3.79
N TYR A 235 -18.97 24.43 3.92
CA TYR A 235 -20.28 23.79 3.97
C TYR A 235 -20.41 23.05 5.30
N LYS A 236 -21.48 23.31 6.03
CA LYS A 236 -21.85 22.55 7.23
C LYS A 236 -23.20 21.89 6.98
N VAL A 237 -23.27 20.60 7.28
CA VAL A 237 -24.53 19.84 7.29
C VAL A 237 -24.79 19.37 8.70
N SER A 238 -25.85 19.91 9.30
CA SER A 238 -26.38 19.44 10.58
C SER A 238 -27.42 18.35 10.34
N LEU A 239 -27.41 17.32 11.19
CA LEU A 239 -28.25 16.12 11.06
C LEU A 239 -29.20 16.04 12.26
N GLY A 240 -30.44 15.61 12.01
CA GLY A 240 -31.42 15.38 13.08
C GLY A 240 -32.82 15.17 12.51
N LYS A 241 -33.68 14.46 13.24
CA LYS A 241 -35.04 14.19 12.76
C LYS A 241 -35.86 15.48 12.64
N GLU A 242 -36.46 15.72 11.48
CA GLU A 242 -37.40 16.84 11.21
C GLU A 242 -36.80 18.24 11.55
N ILE A 243 -35.48 18.41 11.39
CA ILE A 243 -34.83 19.71 11.61
C ILE A 243 -34.77 20.56 10.33
N GLY A 244 -34.94 19.94 9.16
CA GLY A 244 -34.85 20.57 7.85
C GLY A 244 -36.16 21.24 7.40
N ASP A 245 -36.09 21.93 6.27
CA ASP A 245 -37.24 22.64 5.68
C ASP A 245 -37.94 21.84 4.56
N GLY A 246 -37.42 20.66 4.20
CA GLY A 246 -37.93 19.82 3.11
C GLY A 246 -37.65 20.38 1.69
N ILE A 247 -36.95 21.50 1.58
CA ILE A 247 -36.73 22.23 0.32
C ILE A 247 -35.22 22.36 0.02
N SER A 248 -34.42 22.61 1.06
CA SER A 248 -32.99 22.88 1.00
C SER A 248 -32.17 21.61 1.28
N GLY A 249 -31.28 21.26 0.36
CA GLY A 249 -30.42 20.07 0.48
C GLY A 249 -30.73 19.03 -0.60
N ALA A 250 -29.69 18.34 -1.04
CA ALA A 250 -29.76 17.37 -2.12
C ALA A 250 -29.96 15.93 -1.62
N GLU A 251 -30.86 15.20 -2.27
CA GLU A 251 -31.08 13.77 -2.02
C GLU A 251 -30.47 12.90 -3.13
N TYR A 252 -29.14 12.72 -3.11
CA TYR A 252 -28.44 11.93 -4.13
C TYR A 252 -28.60 10.41 -3.92
N GLY A 253 -29.61 9.81 -4.57
CA GLY A 253 -29.78 8.36 -4.64
C GLY A 253 -28.76 7.65 -5.54
N GLY A 254 -28.87 6.32 -5.69
CA GLY A 254 -28.10 5.52 -6.65
C GLY A 254 -27.90 4.06 -6.20
N TYR A 255 -27.07 3.30 -6.92
CA TYR A 255 -26.79 1.91 -6.60
C TYR A 255 -26.21 1.78 -5.17
N GLN A 256 -26.90 1.02 -4.31
CA GLN A 256 -26.56 0.80 -2.89
C GLN A 256 -26.32 2.07 -2.03
N THR A 257 -26.76 3.23 -2.52
CA THR A 257 -26.65 4.52 -1.82
C THR A 257 -28.03 4.99 -1.35
N ALA A 258 -28.17 5.27 -0.07
CA ALA A 258 -29.35 5.88 0.54
C ALA A 258 -29.09 7.36 0.80
N SER A 259 -29.97 8.24 0.34
CA SER A 259 -29.93 9.66 0.68
C SER A 259 -30.57 9.85 2.05
N ILE A 260 -30.07 10.80 2.84
CA ILE A 260 -30.80 11.34 3.99
C ILE A 260 -31.79 12.38 3.48
N SER A 261 -33.01 12.38 4.01
CA SER A 261 -34.04 13.33 3.56
C SER A 261 -33.63 14.76 3.88
N ASN A 262 -33.99 15.69 3.00
CA ASN A 262 -33.85 17.13 3.27
C ASN A 262 -34.76 17.66 4.39
N GLU A 263 -35.72 16.86 4.87
CA GLU A 263 -36.46 17.11 6.12
C GLU A 263 -35.62 16.82 7.37
N ASP A 264 -34.56 16.01 7.25
CA ASP A 264 -33.73 15.50 8.34
C ASP A 264 -32.31 16.12 8.40
N LEU A 265 -32.07 17.15 7.60
CA LEU A 265 -30.78 17.85 7.57
C LEU A 265 -30.96 19.35 7.32
N ILE A 266 -29.99 20.13 7.79
CA ILE A 266 -29.85 21.55 7.48
C ILE A 266 -28.50 21.75 6.80
N VAL A 267 -28.53 22.29 5.57
CA VAL A 267 -27.33 22.73 4.86
C VAL A 267 -27.10 24.22 5.11
N GLU A 268 -25.94 24.54 5.68
CA GLU A 268 -25.46 25.89 5.90
C GLU A 268 -24.22 26.18 5.05
N ILE A 269 -24.26 27.28 4.30
CA ILE A 269 -23.10 27.83 3.62
C ILE A 269 -22.50 28.88 4.56
N LEU A 270 -21.27 28.68 4.99
CA LEU A 270 -20.62 29.51 5.99
C LEU A 270 -19.64 30.48 5.35
N ASN A 271 -19.48 31.66 5.96
CA ASN A 271 -18.39 32.57 5.63
C ASN A 271 -17.07 32.13 6.30
N HIS A 272 -15.98 32.87 6.05
CA HIS A 272 -14.67 32.60 6.63
C HIS A 272 -14.64 32.64 8.18
N GLN A 273 -15.60 33.32 8.82
CA GLN A 273 -15.76 33.37 10.28
C GLN A 273 -16.58 32.19 10.84
N GLY A 274 -17.07 31.29 9.97
CA GLY A 274 -17.92 30.17 10.35
C GLY A 274 -19.37 30.56 10.65
N LYS A 275 -19.80 31.75 10.23
CA LYS A 275 -21.20 32.20 10.39
C LYS A 275 -21.99 31.91 9.11
N PRO A 276 -23.25 31.46 9.21
CA PRO A 276 -24.12 31.26 8.05
C PRO A 276 -24.28 32.55 7.24
N ILE A 277 -24.11 32.44 5.93
CA ILE A 277 -24.35 33.55 4.99
C ILE A 277 -25.87 33.75 4.88
N ARG A 278 -26.34 34.98 5.09
CA ARG A 278 -27.75 35.38 4.93
C ARG A 278 -27.83 36.48 3.89
N ASN A 279 -28.66 36.30 2.85
CA ASN A 279 -28.84 37.29 1.79
C ASN A 279 -30.09 38.13 2.07
N SER A 280 -30.07 39.40 1.63
CA SER A 280 -31.10 40.40 1.92
C SER A 280 -32.17 40.52 0.81
N GLY A 281 -31.98 39.85 -0.34
CA GLY A 281 -32.84 39.96 -1.54
C GLY A 281 -33.29 38.61 -2.12
N ILE A 282 -34.37 38.63 -2.93
CA ILE A 282 -35.06 37.43 -3.45
C ILE A 282 -34.19 36.62 -4.43
N GLN A 283 -33.59 37.24 -5.46
CA GLN A 283 -32.73 36.55 -6.45
C GLN A 283 -31.47 35.92 -5.83
N GLU A 284 -30.90 36.55 -4.79
CA GLU A 284 -29.73 36.03 -4.08
C GLU A 284 -30.10 34.89 -3.13
N ASN A 285 -31.33 34.88 -2.58
CA ASN A 285 -31.86 33.76 -1.82
C ASN A 285 -32.08 32.53 -2.71
N ASP A 286 -32.56 32.72 -3.95
CA ASP A 286 -32.70 31.64 -4.92
C ASP A 286 -31.34 31.01 -5.25
N SER A 287 -30.31 31.85 -5.45
CA SER A 287 -28.94 31.39 -5.72
C SER A 287 -28.34 30.59 -4.56
N LEU A 288 -28.56 31.03 -3.30
CA LEU A 288 -28.10 30.31 -2.11
C LEU A 288 -28.82 28.97 -1.95
N THR A 289 -30.12 28.93 -2.23
CA THR A 289 -30.94 27.71 -2.17
C THR A 289 -30.49 26.71 -3.23
N MET A 290 -30.21 27.16 -4.46
CA MET A 290 -29.63 26.32 -5.51
C MET A 290 -28.29 25.72 -5.07
N LEU A 291 -27.46 26.47 -4.34
CA LEU A 291 -26.18 25.97 -3.82
C LEU A 291 -26.37 24.91 -2.74
N LYS A 292 -27.30 25.13 -1.80
CA LYS A 292 -27.68 24.12 -0.80
C LYS A 292 -28.17 22.83 -1.45
N ASN A 293 -28.91 22.95 -2.56
CA ASN A 293 -29.41 21.81 -3.33
C ASN A 293 -28.34 21.10 -4.17
N LYS A 294 -27.07 21.52 -4.09
CA LYS A 294 -25.92 20.77 -4.59
C LYS A 294 -25.21 19.94 -3.51
N ILE A 295 -25.66 20.04 -2.26
CA ILE A 295 -24.99 19.46 -1.09
C ILE A 295 -25.97 18.51 -0.40
N GLY A 296 -25.52 17.29 -0.14
CA GLY A 296 -26.36 16.26 0.47
C GLY A 296 -25.55 15.27 1.30
N ILE A 297 -26.28 14.42 2.03
CA ILE A 297 -25.69 13.32 2.78
C ILE A 297 -26.14 12.00 2.16
N GLY A 298 -25.15 11.20 1.78
CA GLY A 298 -25.33 9.85 1.25
C GLY A 298 -24.80 8.80 2.22
N MET A 299 -25.56 7.74 2.42
CA MET A 299 -25.20 6.55 3.18
C MET A 299 -24.97 5.38 2.24
N ARG A 300 -24.04 4.48 2.56
CA ARG A 300 -23.86 3.20 1.85
C ARG A 300 -24.37 2.01 2.67
N GLY A 301 -25.10 1.10 2.03
CA GLY A 301 -25.46 -0.22 2.57
C GLY A 301 -26.94 -0.58 2.42
N SER A 302 -27.24 -1.78 1.93
CA SER A 302 -28.60 -2.36 1.88
C SER A 302 -29.07 -2.94 3.22
N ALA A 303 -28.21 -3.01 4.23
CA ALA A 303 -28.57 -3.28 5.62
C ALA A 303 -28.98 -1.96 6.29
N SER A 304 -30.21 -1.56 6.01
CA SER A 304 -30.81 -0.31 6.43
C SER A 304 -30.88 -0.14 7.97
N ASN A 305 -30.65 -1.22 8.72
CA ASN A 305 -30.64 -1.26 10.19
C ASN A 305 -29.33 -0.81 10.86
N ARG A 306 -28.34 -0.29 10.11
CA ARG A 306 -27.00 0.05 10.62
C ARG A 306 -26.76 1.55 10.82
N TYR A 307 -27.66 2.41 10.39
CA TYR A 307 -27.67 3.81 10.75
C TYR A 307 -29.12 4.27 10.97
N SER A 308 -29.34 5.37 11.66
CA SER A 308 -30.69 5.94 11.83
C SER A 308 -30.62 7.43 12.16
N ILE A 309 -31.56 8.21 11.65
CA ILE A 309 -31.76 9.60 12.09
C ILE A 309 -32.58 9.62 13.37
N VAL A 310 -32.06 10.31 14.39
CA VAL A 310 -32.73 10.60 15.66
C VAL A 310 -32.78 12.12 15.86
N LYS A 311 -33.52 12.60 16.87
CA LYS A 311 -33.67 14.04 17.10
C LYS A 311 -32.33 14.76 17.32
N GLU A 312 -31.37 14.08 17.94
CA GLU A 312 -30.08 14.65 18.33
C GLU A 312 -28.98 14.50 17.25
N GLY A 313 -29.24 13.78 16.15
CA GLY A 313 -28.22 13.50 15.13
C GLY A 313 -28.47 12.24 14.33
N LEU A 314 -27.42 11.76 13.66
CA LEU A 314 -27.37 10.46 12.97
C LEU A 314 -26.61 9.45 13.84
N ILE A 315 -27.24 8.32 14.16
CA ILE A 315 -26.57 7.17 14.76
C ILE A 315 -25.92 6.37 13.63
N LEU A 316 -24.62 6.13 13.73
CA LEU A 316 -23.82 5.34 12.81
C LEU A 316 -23.20 4.15 13.56
N ASN A 317 -23.70 2.95 13.31
CA ASN A 317 -23.13 1.73 13.88
C ASN A 317 -21.78 1.41 13.25
N SER A 318 -21.03 0.51 13.89
CA SER A 318 -19.76 -0.02 13.38
C SER A 318 -19.86 -0.44 11.92
N ALA A 319 -18.80 -0.26 11.14
CA ALA A 319 -18.81 -0.65 9.74
C ALA A 319 -18.39 -2.11 9.53
N LEU A 320 -19.02 -2.77 8.56
CA LEU A 320 -18.60 -4.05 7.99
C LEU A 320 -17.59 -3.78 6.88
N PRO A 321 -16.42 -4.44 6.89
CA PRO A 321 -15.58 -4.55 5.70
C PRO A 321 -16.40 -5.05 4.51
N ALA A 322 -16.22 -4.45 3.34
CA ALA A 322 -16.81 -5.01 2.13
C ALA A 322 -16.13 -6.34 1.80
N LYS A 323 -16.93 -7.34 1.44
CA LYS A 323 -16.42 -8.54 0.76
C LYS A 323 -15.97 -8.12 -0.64
N GLU A 324 -14.76 -8.51 -1.01
CA GLU A 324 -14.27 -8.31 -2.37
C GLU A 324 -14.98 -9.28 -3.30
N VAL A 325 -15.58 -8.79 -4.39
CA VAL A 325 -16.22 -9.64 -5.40
C VAL A 325 -15.75 -9.14 -6.75
N THR A 326 -14.90 -9.89 -7.46
CA THR A 326 -14.39 -9.49 -8.77
C THR A 326 -15.53 -9.49 -9.81
N PRO A 327 -15.66 -8.46 -10.67
CA PRO A 327 -14.83 -7.28 -10.83
C PRO A 327 -15.23 -6.06 -9.96
N LYS A 328 -16.17 -6.19 -9.03
CA LYS A 328 -16.85 -5.11 -8.28
C LYS A 328 -16.15 -4.68 -6.97
N SER A 329 -14.86 -4.35 -6.99
CA SER A 329 -14.06 -4.00 -5.78
C SER A 329 -14.06 -2.51 -5.38
N TRP A 330 -15.01 -1.70 -5.86
CA TRP A 330 -15.00 -0.23 -5.72
C TRP A 330 -15.75 0.32 -4.50
N GLN A 331 -16.04 -0.51 -3.51
CA GLN A 331 -16.98 -0.14 -2.46
C GLN A 331 -16.33 -0.05 -1.09
N GLY A 332 -16.53 1.04 -0.34
CA GLY A 332 -16.01 1.26 1.04
C GLY A 332 -16.44 0.21 2.07
N PRO A 333 -16.27 0.42 3.39
CA PRO A 333 -16.98 -0.38 4.40
C PRO A 333 -18.43 0.12 4.56
N SER A 334 -19.35 -0.67 5.12
CA SER A 334 -20.78 -0.32 5.27
C SER A 334 -21.29 -0.47 6.72
N PRO A 335 -21.98 0.52 7.30
CA PRO A 335 -22.33 1.79 6.70
C PRO A 335 -21.16 2.77 6.65
N ASN A 336 -21.24 3.71 5.71
CA ASN A 336 -20.41 4.91 5.70
C ASN A 336 -21.27 6.13 5.38
N LEU A 337 -20.90 7.27 5.97
CA LEU A 337 -21.51 8.58 5.75
C LEU A 337 -20.68 9.36 4.76
N LYS A 338 -21.33 10.00 3.79
CA LYS A 338 -20.71 10.79 2.73
C LYS A 338 -21.37 12.15 2.67
N LEU A 339 -20.60 13.21 2.91
CA LEU A 339 -20.92 14.54 2.42
C LEU A 339 -20.65 14.56 0.92
N LEU A 340 -21.72 14.82 0.17
CA LEU A 340 -21.72 14.86 -1.28
C LEU A 340 -21.84 16.32 -1.71
N VAL A 341 -20.83 16.83 -2.41
CA VAL A 341 -20.82 18.18 -2.95
C VAL A 341 -20.74 18.10 -4.47
N LYS A 342 -21.81 18.49 -5.16
CA LYS A 342 -21.88 18.44 -6.62
C LYS A 342 -21.37 19.75 -7.22
N GLU A 343 -20.42 19.67 -8.14
CA GLU A 343 -19.82 20.76 -8.94
C GLU A 343 -19.13 21.89 -8.16
N ASP A 344 -19.66 22.31 -7.01
CA ASP A 344 -19.26 23.48 -6.26
C ASP A 344 -18.23 23.15 -5.18
N PHE A 345 -17.03 22.73 -5.59
CA PHE A 345 -15.91 22.48 -4.67
C PHE A 345 -14.59 22.87 -5.34
N PRO A 346 -13.56 23.27 -4.57
CA PRO A 346 -12.21 23.44 -5.12
C PRO A 346 -11.64 22.08 -5.53
N ARG A 347 -10.77 22.06 -6.53
CA ARG A 347 -10.07 20.85 -6.99
C ARG A 347 -8.61 20.78 -6.53
N THR A 348 -8.14 21.81 -5.85
CA THR A 348 -6.77 21.93 -5.38
C THR A 348 -6.75 22.64 -4.03
N GLY A 349 -5.66 22.43 -3.30
CA GLY A 349 -5.38 23.10 -2.05
C GLY A 349 -5.73 22.27 -0.83
N ASP A 350 -5.31 22.79 0.32
CA ASP A 350 -5.55 22.16 1.60
C ASP A 350 -7.03 22.25 1.95
N PHE A 351 -7.53 21.23 2.64
CA PHE A 351 -8.90 21.20 3.12
C PHE A 351 -8.94 20.66 4.55
N ILE A 352 -10.05 20.97 5.20
CA ILE A 352 -10.35 20.42 6.52
C ILE A 352 -11.77 19.86 6.53
N PHE A 353 -11.91 18.68 7.12
CA PHE A 353 -13.16 18.01 7.37
C PHE A 353 -13.37 17.89 8.87
N ARG A 354 -14.44 18.49 9.39
CA ARG A 354 -14.78 18.50 10.81
C ARG A 354 -16.01 17.66 11.05
N VAL A 355 -15.97 16.87 12.12
CA VAL A 355 -17.07 15.99 12.52
C VAL A 355 -17.42 16.27 13.96
N GLU A 356 -18.63 16.77 14.22
CA GLU A 356 -19.16 16.95 15.57
C GLU A 356 -19.87 15.67 16.00
N ALA A 357 -19.28 14.92 16.92
CA ALA A 357 -19.75 13.59 17.29
C ALA A 357 -19.56 13.24 18.78
N SER A 358 -20.21 12.17 19.19
CA SER A 358 -20.17 11.61 20.54
C SER A 358 -20.52 10.13 20.58
N LYS A 359 -20.45 9.51 21.76
CA LYS A 359 -20.95 8.13 21.94
C LYS A 359 -22.45 8.08 21.62
N GLY A 360 -22.84 7.15 20.78
CA GLY A 360 -24.24 6.90 20.44
C GLY A 360 -24.88 5.85 21.34
N TYR A 361 -26.07 5.39 20.92
CA TYR A 361 -26.84 4.35 21.57
C TYR A 361 -27.63 3.54 20.53
N ASN A 362 -27.94 2.28 20.81
CA ASN A 362 -28.88 1.53 19.97
C ASN A 362 -30.31 1.85 20.38
N SER A 363 -31.07 2.49 19.51
CA SER A 363 -32.50 2.79 19.72
C SER A 363 -33.41 1.65 19.22
N MET A 364 -34.46 1.39 19.99
CA MET A 364 -35.51 0.42 19.67
C MET A 364 -36.67 1.01 18.85
N SER A 365 -36.85 2.33 18.88
CA SER A 365 -38.18 2.96 18.75
C SER A 365 -38.46 3.57 17.37
N VAL A 366 -37.68 3.23 16.35
CA VAL A 366 -37.81 3.82 15.01
C VAL A 366 -38.57 2.86 14.11
N GLU A 367 -39.49 3.40 13.30
CA GLU A 367 -40.15 2.62 12.27
C GLU A 367 -39.13 2.01 11.33
N ARG A 368 -39.14 0.69 11.21
CA ARG A 368 -38.13 -0.02 10.44
C ARG A 368 -38.60 -1.40 10.09
N LEU A 369 -38.01 -1.96 9.05
CA LEU A 369 -38.06 -3.39 8.81
C LEU A 369 -37.14 -4.13 9.80
N ILE A 370 -37.55 -5.34 10.14
CA ILE A 370 -36.89 -6.27 11.05
C ILE A 370 -36.81 -7.60 10.31
N ASP A 371 -35.65 -8.25 10.36
CA ASP A 371 -35.44 -9.53 9.68
C ASP A 371 -36.38 -10.61 10.23
N LEU A 372 -36.90 -11.45 9.33
CA LEU A 372 -37.72 -12.59 9.71
C LEU A 372 -36.89 -13.55 10.56
N ARG A 373 -37.41 -13.92 11.74
CA ARG A 373 -36.81 -14.96 12.58
C ARG A 373 -37.25 -16.37 12.20
N LYS A 374 -38.41 -16.50 11.53
CA LYS A 374 -39.02 -17.76 11.11
C LYS A 374 -39.77 -17.56 9.80
N GLU A 375 -39.60 -18.48 8.85
CA GLU A 375 -40.30 -18.48 7.56
C GLU A 375 -41.70 -19.11 7.67
N LYS A 376 -42.53 -18.64 8.61
CA LYS A 376 -43.92 -19.09 8.75
C LYS A 376 -44.88 -17.90 8.72
N PRO A 377 -45.98 -17.95 7.93
CA PRO A 377 -47.02 -16.91 7.93
C PRO A 377 -47.62 -16.67 9.32
N ALA A 378 -48.08 -15.46 9.57
CA ALA A 378 -48.69 -15.11 10.85
C ALA A 378 -50.01 -15.87 11.05
N PRO A 379 -50.35 -16.26 12.29
CA PRO A 379 -51.66 -16.80 12.61
C PRO A 379 -52.76 -15.80 12.23
N LYS A 380 -53.91 -16.29 11.76
CA LYS A 380 -55.03 -15.40 11.43
C LYS A 380 -55.45 -14.61 12.67
N SER A 381 -55.49 -13.29 12.54
CA SER A 381 -55.87 -12.36 13.61
C SER A 381 -56.96 -11.41 13.12
N SER A 382 -57.96 -11.15 13.97
CA SER A 382 -58.97 -10.11 13.70
C SER A 382 -58.38 -8.69 13.74
N LYS A 383 -57.18 -8.53 14.32
CA LYS A 383 -56.43 -7.27 14.36
C LYS A 383 -55.50 -7.09 13.16
N ALA A 384 -55.44 -8.05 12.23
CA ALA A 384 -54.61 -7.93 11.03
C ALA A 384 -55.21 -6.91 10.05
N ILE A 385 -54.33 -6.10 9.44
CA ILE A 385 -54.71 -5.14 8.41
C ILE A 385 -54.57 -5.85 7.06
N TYR A 386 -55.64 -5.83 6.28
CA TYR A 386 -55.69 -6.46 4.96
C TYR A 386 -55.73 -5.39 3.88
N ILE A 387 -54.71 -5.38 3.03
CA ILE A 387 -54.67 -4.54 1.83
C ILE A 387 -54.99 -5.45 0.66
N ALA A 388 -56.24 -5.41 0.18
CA ALA A 388 -56.66 -6.24 -0.94
C ALA A 388 -56.29 -5.59 -2.27
N ALA A 389 -55.76 -6.40 -3.18
CA ALA A 389 -55.33 -5.97 -4.51
C ALA A 389 -56.48 -5.38 -5.35
N LYS A 390 -57.71 -5.84 -5.13
CA LYS A 390 -58.93 -5.32 -5.76
C LYS A 390 -59.32 -3.89 -5.33
N ASP A 391 -58.86 -3.46 -4.16
CA ASP A 391 -59.18 -2.14 -3.59
C ASP A 391 -58.17 -1.08 -4.06
N LEU A 392 -57.09 -1.51 -4.71
CA LEU A 392 -56.13 -0.63 -5.35
C LEU A 392 -56.67 -0.18 -6.72
N LYS A 393 -56.59 1.11 -6.99
CA LYS A 393 -56.97 1.67 -8.29
C LYS A 393 -56.02 1.11 -9.36
N ASN A 394 -56.53 0.32 -10.30
CA ASN A 394 -55.77 -0.32 -11.39
C ASN A 394 -54.79 0.67 -12.05
N PRO A 395 -53.48 0.61 -11.75
CA PRO A 395 -52.49 1.47 -12.38
C PRO A 395 -52.26 1.03 -13.83
N LYS A 396 -51.74 1.94 -14.67
CA LYS A 396 -51.58 1.78 -16.13
C LYS A 396 -50.90 0.47 -16.57
N ASP A 397 -50.06 -0.12 -15.72
CA ASP A 397 -49.21 -1.27 -16.04
C ASP A 397 -49.64 -2.59 -15.37
N PHE A 398 -50.80 -2.62 -14.73
CA PHE A 398 -51.33 -3.81 -14.05
C PHE A 398 -52.73 -4.19 -14.53
N ILE A 399 -53.03 -5.49 -14.47
CA ILE A 399 -54.33 -6.08 -14.75
C ILE A 399 -54.84 -6.84 -13.54
N LEU A 400 -56.11 -6.63 -13.19
CA LEU A 400 -56.78 -7.40 -12.15
C LEU A 400 -57.41 -8.66 -12.76
N LYS A 401 -56.71 -9.79 -12.66
CA LYS A 401 -57.17 -11.09 -13.19
C LYS A 401 -58.14 -11.75 -12.22
N ASN A 402 -59.25 -12.26 -12.75
CA ASN A 402 -60.30 -12.99 -12.01
C ASN A 402 -60.84 -12.22 -10.78
N ASN A 403 -60.86 -10.88 -10.85
CA ASN A 403 -61.27 -9.99 -9.75
C ASN A 403 -60.51 -10.22 -8.42
N ARG A 404 -59.27 -10.76 -8.50
CA ARG A 404 -58.51 -11.22 -7.34
C ARG A 404 -57.01 -10.92 -7.39
N TRP A 405 -56.37 -11.15 -8.53
CA TRP A 405 -54.92 -11.06 -8.67
C TRP A 405 -54.52 -9.82 -9.44
N LEU A 406 -53.88 -8.86 -8.77
CA LEU A 406 -53.31 -7.70 -9.46
C LEU A 406 -51.92 -8.07 -9.95
N MET A 407 -51.79 -8.28 -11.27
CA MET A 407 -50.58 -8.76 -11.93
C MET A 407 -50.05 -7.71 -12.91
N PRO A 408 -48.74 -7.61 -13.15
CA PRO A 408 -48.23 -6.81 -14.24
C PRO A 408 -48.77 -7.26 -15.60
N ILE A 409 -48.93 -6.32 -16.53
CA ILE A 409 -49.18 -6.64 -17.95
C ILE A 409 -47.98 -7.40 -18.53
N ASN A 410 -46.77 -6.98 -18.17
CA ASN A 410 -45.51 -7.62 -18.55
C ASN A 410 -44.62 -7.84 -17.33
N VAL A 411 -44.32 -9.10 -17.02
CA VAL A 411 -43.59 -9.51 -15.81
C VAL A 411 -42.14 -9.02 -15.82
N ALA A 412 -41.53 -8.84 -16.99
CA ALA A 412 -40.15 -8.37 -17.10
C ALA A 412 -39.98 -6.87 -16.76
N ASP A 413 -41.08 -6.11 -16.76
CA ASP A 413 -41.07 -4.67 -16.51
C ASP A 413 -41.01 -4.37 -15.01
N ASN A 414 -40.37 -3.26 -14.66
CA ASN A 414 -40.29 -2.80 -13.27
C ASN A 414 -41.52 -1.97 -12.90
N VAL A 415 -42.63 -2.65 -12.60
CA VAL A 415 -43.91 -2.01 -12.30
C VAL A 415 -44.12 -1.85 -10.79
N LYS A 416 -44.83 -0.80 -10.34
CA LYS A 416 -45.20 -0.61 -8.92
C LYS A 416 -46.59 -0.01 -8.79
N THR A 417 -47.29 -0.37 -7.72
CA THR A 417 -48.55 0.25 -7.31
C THR A 417 -48.47 0.72 -5.87
N LYS A 418 -49.19 1.80 -5.53
CA LYS A 418 -49.23 2.37 -4.17
C LYS A 418 -50.47 1.93 -3.42
N PHE A 419 -50.36 1.85 -2.10
CA PHE A 419 -51.46 1.57 -1.19
C PHE A 419 -51.35 2.41 0.07
N SER A 420 -52.48 2.60 0.76
CA SER A 420 -52.54 3.27 2.06
C SER A 420 -53.14 2.33 3.09
N TYR A 421 -52.68 2.44 4.32
CA TYR A 421 -53.18 1.65 5.44
C TYR A 421 -53.07 2.43 6.74
N ASN A 422 -53.81 2.05 7.77
CA ASN A 422 -53.79 2.72 9.07
C ASN A 422 -53.38 1.73 10.15
N VAL A 423 -52.35 2.08 10.91
CA VAL A 423 -51.83 1.26 11.99
C VAL A 423 -52.55 1.66 13.29
N PRO A 424 -53.29 0.73 13.93
CA PRO A 424 -54.16 1.08 15.06
C PRO A 424 -53.42 1.27 16.39
N LYS A 425 -52.20 0.74 16.54
CA LYS A 425 -51.37 0.87 17.74
C LYS A 425 -49.91 0.69 17.33
N ALA A 426 -49.00 1.50 17.85
CA ALA A 426 -47.58 1.32 17.57
C ALA A 426 -47.10 -0.06 18.06
N GLY A 427 -46.30 -0.76 17.26
CA GLY A 427 -45.83 -2.11 17.60
C GLY A 427 -45.16 -2.85 16.45
N ILE A 428 -44.84 -4.12 16.68
CA ILE A 428 -44.23 -4.99 15.66
C ILE A 428 -45.34 -5.74 14.92
N TYR A 429 -45.24 -5.72 13.59
CA TYR A 429 -46.15 -6.36 12.67
C TYR A 429 -45.39 -7.34 11.78
N GLN A 430 -45.94 -8.55 11.61
CA GLN A 430 -45.49 -9.46 10.57
C GLN A 430 -46.21 -9.14 9.26
N ILE A 431 -45.42 -9.14 8.18
CA ILE A 431 -45.88 -8.77 6.85
C ILE A 431 -45.85 -10.01 5.99
N ASP A 432 -47.03 -10.45 5.56
CA ASP A 432 -47.19 -11.61 4.71
C ASP A 432 -47.74 -11.19 3.34
N LEU A 433 -47.15 -11.73 2.28
CA LEU A 433 -47.58 -11.52 0.89
C LEU A 433 -48.40 -12.71 0.40
N VAL A 434 -49.63 -12.46 -0.03
CA VAL A 434 -50.49 -13.49 -0.64
C VAL A 434 -50.42 -13.39 -2.16
N HIS A 435 -49.76 -14.34 -2.80
CA HIS A 435 -49.48 -14.35 -4.24
C HIS A 435 -49.86 -15.71 -4.89
N PRO A 436 -49.99 -15.77 -6.23
CA PRO A 436 -50.22 -17.03 -6.93
C PRO A 436 -48.92 -17.84 -7.06
N TYR A 437 -49.02 -19.14 -7.34
CA TYR A 437 -47.84 -19.94 -7.69
C TYR A 437 -47.30 -19.52 -9.07
N VAL A 438 -45.98 -19.41 -9.20
CA VAL A 438 -45.26 -19.22 -10.48
C VAL A 438 -44.00 -20.08 -10.48
N SER A 439 -43.60 -20.58 -11.65
CA SER A 439 -42.35 -21.35 -11.81
C SER A 439 -41.13 -20.49 -11.46
N GLU A 440 -40.09 -21.09 -10.87
CA GLU A 440 -38.82 -20.40 -10.59
C GLU A 440 -38.13 -19.90 -11.87
N ASP A 441 -38.39 -20.50 -13.04
CA ASP A 441 -37.86 -20.06 -14.34
C ASP A 441 -38.27 -18.63 -14.71
N ALA A 442 -39.41 -18.16 -14.17
CA ALA A 442 -39.87 -16.78 -14.35
C ALA A 442 -39.11 -15.77 -13.45
N MET A 443 -38.20 -16.29 -12.62
CA MET A 443 -37.44 -15.58 -11.60
C MET A 443 -38.34 -14.67 -10.73
N PRO A 444 -39.41 -15.20 -10.13
CA PRO A 444 -40.40 -14.40 -9.44
C PRO A 444 -39.74 -13.58 -8.32
N SER A 445 -40.14 -12.32 -8.19
CA SER A 445 -39.63 -11.44 -7.14
C SER A 445 -40.77 -10.62 -6.55
N TYR A 446 -40.50 -9.99 -5.42
CA TYR A 446 -41.34 -8.93 -4.90
C TYR A 446 -40.49 -7.78 -4.41
N GLN A 447 -41.11 -6.63 -4.31
CA GLN A 447 -40.53 -5.47 -3.68
C GLN A 447 -41.65 -4.68 -3.02
N ILE A 448 -41.66 -4.67 -1.69
CA ILE A 448 -42.64 -3.98 -0.86
C ILE A 448 -41.94 -2.82 -0.16
N ASN A 449 -42.54 -1.63 -0.20
CA ASN A 449 -42.23 -0.55 0.71
C ASN A 449 -43.42 -0.32 1.62
N LEU A 450 -43.24 -0.46 2.94
CA LEU A 450 -44.30 -0.25 3.93
C LEU A 450 -44.33 1.18 4.47
N ILE A 451 -43.23 1.91 4.36
CA ILE A 451 -43.07 3.25 4.92
C ILE A 451 -42.60 4.18 3.79
N GLU A 452 -43.54 4.92 3.21
CA GLU A 452 -43.25 5.88 2.15
C GLU A 452 -42.24 6.94 2.61
N GLY A 453 -41.30 7.31 1.74
CA GLY A 453 -40.21 8.25 2.08
C GLY A 453 -39.00 7.59 2.75
N ILE A 454 -39.16 6.43 3.41
CA ILE A 454 -38.07 5.76 4.12
C ILE A 454 -37.53 4.58 3.29
N LYS A 455 -36.27 4.65 2.83
CA LYS A 455 -35.62 3.52 2.14
C LYS A 455 -35.53 2.27 3.03
N GLU A 456 -35.41 2.45 4.34
CA GLU A 456 -35.43 1.38 5.35
C GLU A 456 -36.77 0.66 5.44
N GLY A 457 -37.87 1.24 4.93
CA GLY A 457 -39.19 0.62 4.84
C GLY A 457 -39.36 -0.34 3.65
N ARG A 458 -38.32 -0.50 2.81
CA ARG A 458 -38.35 -1.29 1.57
C ARG A 458 -37.60 -2.62 1.71
N VAL A 459 -38.32 -3.71 1.45
CA VAL A 459 -37.78 -5.07 1.27
C VAL A 459 -38.05 -5.53 -0.14
N GLY A 460 -37.11 -6.22 -0.76
CA GLY A 460 -37.34 -6.85 -2.04
C GLY A 460 -36.37 -8.00 -2.29
N GLU A 461 -36.94 -9.16 -2.59
CA GLU A 461 -36.21 -10.42 -2.68
C GLU A 461 -36.79 -11.29 -3.81
N ARG A 462 -36.06 -12.35 -4.14
CA ARG A 462 -36.60 -13.43 -4.97
C ARG A 462 -37.62 -14.22 -4.16
N LEU A 463 -38.72 -14.58 -4.81
CA LEU A 463 -39.69 -15.51 -4.28
C LEU A 463 -39.19 -16.94 -4.57
N HIS A 464 -38.70 -17.63 -3.56
CA HIS A 464 -38.36 -19.05 -3.69
C HIS A 464 -39.63 -19.90 -3.67
N MET A 465 -39.86 -20.69 -4.72
CA MET A 465 -41.13 -21.39 -4.94
C MET A 465 -40.94 -22.90 -4.86
N ASP A 466 -41.31 -23.49 -3.72
CA ASP A 466 -41.32 -24.95 -3.58
C ASP A 466 -42.31 -25.58 -4.59
N LYS A 467 -41.81 -26.50 -5.41
CA LYS A 467 -42.59 -27.26 -6.39
C LYS A 467 -43.80 -27.97 -5.78
N ALA A 468 -43.76 -28.31 -4.48
CA ALA A 468 -44.89 -28.89 -3.75
C ALA A 468 -46.12 -27.96 -3.64
N LEU A 469 -45.92 -26.64 -3.80
CA LEU A 469 -46.99 -25.63 -3.70
C LEU A 469 -47.73 -25.40 -5.02
N LYS A 470 -47.33 -26.06 -6.11
CA LYS A 470 -47.88 -25.85 -7.48
C LYS A 470 -49.40 -25.97 -7.59
N ASN A 471 -50.02 -26.84 -6.78
CA ASN A 471 -51.47 -27.07 -6.79
C ASN A 471 -52.25 -26.20 -5.81
N LYS A 472 -51.59 -25.28 -5.09
CA LYS A 472 -52.28 -24.37 -4.17
C LYS A 472 -52.82 -23.15 -4.92
N ASP A 473 -54.11 -22.89 -4.74
CA ASP A 473 -54.79 -21.71 -5.30
C ASP A 473 -54.31 -20.38 -4.66
N LYS A 474 -53.68 -20.42 -3.48
CA LYS A 474 -53.02 -19.26 -2.87
C LYS A 474 -51.80 -19.70 -2.06
N ILE A 475 -50.76 -18.88 -2.13
CA ILE A 475 -49.56 -19.02 -1.32
C ILE A 475 -49.46 -17.76 -0.46
N THR A 476 -49.12 -17.95 0.81
CA THR A 476 -48.84 -16.86 1.74
C THR A 476 -47.39 -17.02 2.14
N THR A 477 -46.58 -16.03 1.77
CA THR A 477 -45.14 -16.02 2.01
C THR A 477 -44.85 -14.91 3.00
N PRO A 478 -44.26 -15.21 4.17
CA PRO A 478 -43.80 -14.17 5.08
C PRO A 478 -42.68 -13.40 4.39
N VAL A 479 -42.74 -12.08 4.48
CA VAL A 479 -41.82 -11.17 3.78
C VAL A 479 -40.85 -10.52 4.76
N THR A 480 -41.37 -9.92 5.83
CA THR A 480 -40.55 -9.20 6.81
C THR A 480 -41.34 -8.98 8.10
N LEU A 481 -40.66 -8.52 9.15
CA LEU A 481 -41.28 -7.89 10.30
C LEU A 481 -41.09 -6.38 10.18
N ALA A 482 -41.98 -5.58 10.76
CA ALA A 482 -41.85 -4.13 10.77
C ALA A 482 -42.28 -3.57 12.12
N TYR A 483 -41.48 -2.69 12.71
CA TYR A 483 -41.98 -1.79 13.75
C TYR A 483 -42.67 -0.62 13.06
N LEU A 484 -43.95 -0.39 13.36
CA LEU A 484 -44.76 0.66 12.75
C LEU A 484 -45.33 1.56 13.86
N SER A 485 -45.37 2.87 13.63
CA SER A 485 -45.98 3.83 14.54
C SER A 485 -47.50 3.80 14.40
N GLU A 486 -48.22 4.43 15.33
CA GLU A 486 -49.66 4.55 15.24
C GLU A 486 -50.05 5.62 14.22
N GLY A 487 -51.05 5.34 13.37
CA GLY A 487 -51.62 6.32 12.45
C GLY A 487 -51.54 5.93 10.97
N PRO A 488 -51.74 6.90 10.06
CA PRO A 488 -51.84 6.64 8.63
C PRO A 488 -50.47 6.41 7.98
N HIS A 489 -50.38 5.37 7.16
CA HIS A 489 -49.18 4.98 6.44
C HIS A 489 -49.48 4.84 4.95
N LYS A 490 -48.44 5.01 4.14
CA LYS A 490 -48.46 4.77 2.70
C LYS A 490 -47.34 3.81 2.34
N GLY A 491 -47.62 2.93 1.39
CA GLY A 491 -46.69 1.93 0.92
C GLY A 491 -46.80 1.71 -0.58
N SER A 492 -45.92 0.87 -1.10
CA SER A 492 -45.95 0.42 -2.49
C SER A 492 -45.54 -1.04 -2.62
N ILE A 493 -46.02 -1.71 -3.65
CA ILE A 493 -45.64 -3.09 -3.98
C ILE A 493 -45.42 -3.22 -5.49
N GLY A 494 -44.45 -4.04 -5.87
CA GLY A 494 -44.14 -4.34 -7.27
C GLY A 494 -42.72 -4.82 -7.44
N GLY A 495 -42.01 -4.30 -8.45
CA GLY A 495 -40.63 -4.64 -8.78
C GLY A 495 -40.49 -5.30 -10.15
N LYS A 496 -39.26 -5.58 -10.55
CA LYS A 496 -38.93 -6.32 -11.77
C LYS A 496 -39.15 -7.82 -11.53
N PHE A 497 -39.81 -8.53 -12.44
CA PHE A 497 -40.22 -9.93 -12.24
C PHE A 497 -41.31 -10.12 -11.16
N PHE A 498 -42.11 -9.08 -10.90
CA PHE A 498 -43.20 -9.17 -9.95
C PHE A 498 -44.32 -10.06 -10.50
N VAL A 499 -44.76 -11.04 -9.73
CA VAL A 499 -45.77 -12.03 -10.18
C VAL A 499 -47.21 -11.69 -9.79
N GLY A 500 -47.40 -10.55 -9.14
CA GLY A 500 -48.69 -10.09 -8.67
C GLY A 500 -49.08 -10.67 -7.30
N PHE A 501 -50.15 -10.13 -6.75
CA PHE A 501 -50.63 -10.47 -5.42
C PHE A 501 -52.14 -10.30 -5.30
N SER A 502 -52.73 -10.88 -4.25
CA SER A 502 -54.13 -10.66 -3.88
C SER A 502 -54.28 -9.86 -2.60
N HIS A 503 -53.41 -10.08 -1.60
CA HIS A 503 -53.44 -9.37 -0.33
C HIS A 503 -52.02 -9.14 0.19
N ILE A 504 -51.82 -7.99 0.82
CA ILE A 504 -50.76 -7.79 1.80
C ILE A 504 -51.43 -7.87 3.17
N VAL A 505 -50.91 -8.74 4.04
CA VAL A 505 -51.46 -8.95 5.38
C VAL A 505 -50.45 -8.44 6.39
N ILE A 506 -50.85 -7.44 7.17
CA ILE A 506 -50.02 -6.80 8.19
C ILE A 506 -50.59 -7.21 9.55
N THR A 507 -50.00 -8.21 10.18
CA THR A 507 -50.53 -8.85 11.39
C THR A 507 -49.75 -8.36 12.61
N PRO A 508 -50.37 -7.71 13.61
CA PRO A 508 -49.67 -7.36 14.84
C PRO A 508 -49.22 -8.62 15.55
N LEU A 509 -47.99 -8.63 16.07
CA LEU A 509 -47.55 -9.69 16.95
C LEU A 509 -48.41 -9.71 18.23
N PRO A 510 -48.69 -10.90 18.80
CA PRO A 510 -49.35 -11.01 20.10
C PRO A 510 -48.63 -10.19 21.18
N GLU A 511 -49.36 -9.64 22.15
CA GLU A 511 -48.75 -8.85 23.25
C GLU A 511 -47.86 -9.71 24.16
N ASP A 512 -48.09 -11.02 24.16
CA ASP A 512 -47.30 -12.06 24.85
C ASP A 512 -46.22 -12.70 23.95
N ASP A 513 -46.03 -12.22 22.71
CA ASP A 513 -44.97 -12.69 21.84
C ASP A 513 -43.60 -12.35 22.47
N PRO A 514 -42.65 -13.29 22.53
CA PRO A 514 -41.35 -13.02 23.15
C PRO A 514 -40.51 -12.03 22.33
N LEU A 515 -40.79 -11.81 21.04
CA LEU A 515 -39.91 -11.06 20.15
C LEU A 515 -39.72 -9.59 20.53
N PRO A 516 -40.75 -8.78 20.89
CA PRO A 516 -40.53 -7.45 21.43
C PRO A 516 -39.63 -7.44 22.67
N GLY A 517 -39.80 -8.41 23.58
CA GLY A 517 -38.93 -8.61 24.75
C GLY A 517 -37.51 -8.96 24.35
N ILE A 518 -37.34 -9.91 23.44
CA ILE A 518 -36.04 -10.33 22.89
C ILE A 518 -35.32 -9.16 22.22
N LEU A 519 -36.00 -8.36 21.39
CA LEU A 519 -35.37 -7.21 20.71
C LEU A 519 -34.96 -6.11 21.70
N LYS A 520 -35.72 -5.96 22.80
CA LYS A 520 -35.36 -5.07 23.91
C LYS A 520 -34.15 -5.57 24.67
N GLU A 521 -34.17 -6.84 25.05
CA GLU A 521 -33.04 -7.50 25.69
C GLU A 521 -31.79 -7.50 24.79
N GLU A 522 -31.92 -7.70 23.48
CA GLU A 522 -30.83 -7.62 22.50
C GLU A 522 -30.25 -6.20 22.44
N ALA A 523 -31.09 -5.17 22.34
CA ALA A 523 -30.63 -3.78 22.32
C ALA A 523 -29.98 -3.36 23.65
N GLU A 524 -30.56 -3.76 24.79
CA GLU A 524 -30.00 -3.53 26.13
C GLU A 524 -28.69 -4.30 26.33
N ARG A 525 -28.62 -5.55 25.85
CA ARG A 525 -27.41 -6.39 25.88
C ARG A 525 -26.30 -5.82 25.01
N ASP A 526 -26.60 -5.39 23.79
CA ASP A 526 -25.63 -4.75 22.90
C ASP A 526 -25.12 -3.44 23.49
N ASN A 527 -26.02 -2.58 23.99
CA ASN A 527 -25.63 -1.34 24.66
C ASN A 527 -24.75 -1.63 25.89
N SER A 528 -25.11 -2.62 26.70
CA SER A 528 -24.31 -3.05 27.86
C SER A 528 -22.95 -3.62 27.45
N ARG A 529 -22.90 -4.43 26.39
CA ARG A 529 -21.68 -5.05 25.84
C ARG A 529 -20.66 -4.01 25.38
N TYR A 530 -21.12 -2.91 24.80
CA TYR A 530 -20.26 -1.88 24.24
C TYR A 530 -20.16 -0.62 25.11
N THR A 531 -20.74 -0.60 26.30
CA THR A 531 -20.71 0.57 27.21
C THR A 531 -19.28 1.03 27.52
N SER A 532 -18.34 0.09 27.68
CA SER A 532 -16.94 0.37 27.99
C SER A 532 -16.04 0.49 26.75
N VAL A 533 -16.62 0.48 25.54
CA VAL A 533 -15.86 0.51 24.28
C VAL A 533 -16.17 1.81 23.54
N ASN A 534 -15.12 2.51 23.10
CA ASN A 534 -15.29 3.77 22.37
C ASN A 534 -15.49 3.48 20.87
N PRO A 535 -16.44 4.15 20.18
CA PRO A 535 -16.46 4.16 18.73
C PRO A 535 -15.26 4.94 18.18
N SER A 536 -14.95 4.72 16.90
CA SER A 536 -13.80 5.35 16.24
C SER A 536 -14.19 5.92 14.89
N ILE A 537 -13.65 7.07 14.50
CA ILE A 537 -13.90 7.75 13.22
C ILE A 537 -12.70 7.55 12.31
N LYS A 538 -12.93 7.11 11.07
CA LYS A 538 -11.94 7.15 9.98
C LYS A 538 -12.50 7.94 8.80
N ALA A 539 -11.80 9.01 8.45
CA ALA A 539 -12.19 9.91 7.35
C ALA A 539 -11.63 9.43 6.01
N PHE A 540 -12.36 9.74 4.93
CA PHE A 540 -11.97 9.46 3.56
C PHE A 540 -12.48 10.53 2.58
N ALA A 541 -11.77 10.69 1.47
CA ALA A 541 -12.14 11.59 0.39
C ALA A 541 -11.93 10.90 -0.97
N GLY A 542 -12.73 11.30 -1.95
CA GLY A 542 -12.62 10.81 -3.30
C GLY A 542 -13.81 11.19 -4.17
N THR A 543 -14.11 10.35 -5.15
CA THR A 543 -15.15 10.57 -6.14
C THR A 543 -16.20 9.48 -6.08
N ARG A 544 -17.43 9.87 -6.35
CA ARG A 544 -18.49 8.92 -6.63
C ARG A 544 -18.27 8.26 -8.00
N THR A 545 -18.52 6.96 -8.09
CA THR A 545 -18.62 6.22 -9.37
C THR A 545 -20.04 5.69 -9.56
N ASP A 546 -20.38 5.16 -10.73
CA ASP A 546 -21.72 4.65 -11.03
C ASP A 546 -22.12 3.46 -10.13
N ASP A 547 -21.16 2.63 -9.74
CA ASP A 547 -21.32 1.39 -8.99
C ASP A 547 -20.65 1.39 -7.59
N GLY A 548 -20.04 2.51 -7.19
CA GLY A 548 -19.30 2.62 -5.93
C GLY A 548 -18.68 4.00 -5.68
N MET A 549 -17.44 3.99 -5.18
CA MET A 549 -16.64 5.19 -4.96
C MET A 549 -15.15 4.84 -5.09
N ASP A 550 -14.40 5.69 -5.77
CA ASP A 550 -12.94 5.68 -5.67
C ASP A 550 -12.54 6.62 -4.54
N TYR A 551 -11.74 6.14 -3.59
CA TYR A 551 -11.43 6.89 -2.38
C TYR A 551 -10.08 6.52 -1.78
N LYS A 552 -9.51 7.48 -1.03
CA LYS A 552 -8.41 7.22 -0.10
C LYS A 552 -8.76 7.75 1.29
N THR A 553 -8.24 7.08 2.32
CA THR A 553 -8.41 7.56 3.70
C THR A 553 -7.39 8.62 4.04
N PHE A 554 -7.74 9.52 4.95
CA PHE A 554 -6.82 10.54 5.46
C PHE A 554 -7.01 10.76 6.96
N GLY A 555 -5.99 11.36 7.57
CA GLY A 555 -5.88 11.47 9.02
C GLY A 555 -5.72 10.12 9.73
N LYS A 556 -5.26 10.19 10.99
CA LYS A 556 -5.30 9.04 11.90
C LYS A 556 -6.75 8.79 12.31
N SER A 557 -7.09 7.54 12.61
CA SER A 557 -8.40 7.25 13.21
C SER A 557 -8.51 7.95 14.58
N ALA A 558 -9.66 8.55 14.87
CA ALA A 558 -9.91 9.22 16.14
C ALA A 558 -10.86 8.35 17.00
N GLU A 559 -10.51 8.10 18.25
CA GLU A 559 -11.46 7.48 19.20
C GLU A 559 -12.38 8.55 19.80
N VAL A 560 -13.66 8.20 19.96
CA VAL A 560 -14.67 9.09 20.53
C VAL A 560 -14.93 8.69 21.97
N THR A 561 -14.24 9.37 22.88
CA THR A 561 -14.30 9.13 24.33
C THR A 561 -15.42 9.91 25.02
N VAL A 562 -15.94 10.95 24.36
CA VAL A 562 -16.94 11.88 24.88
C VAL A 562 -18.26 11.15 25.19
N PRO A 563 -18.87 11.36 26.37
CA PRO A 563 -20.11 10.71 26.76
C PRO A 563 -21.29 10.97 25.83
N LEU A 564 -22.32 10.14 25.94
CA LEU A 564 -23.59 10.34 25.24
C LEU A 564 -24.22 11.68 25.66
N GLY A 565 -24.63 12.48 24.68
CA GLY A 565 -25.29 13.78 24.90
C GLY A 565 -24.34 14.98 25.01
N GLU A 566 -23.04 14.74 25.19
CA GLU A 566 -21.99 15.74 25.00
C GLU A 566 -21.49 15.66 23.54
N TYR A 567 -20.79 16.68 23.02
CA TYR A 567 -20.26 16.66 21.65
C TYR A 567 -18.84 17.23 21.59
N GLN A 568 -18.00 16.64 20.74
CA GLN A 568 -16.67 17.15 20.39
C GLN A 568 -16.52 17.21 18.88
N THR A 569 -15.78 18.23 18.43
CA THR A 569 -15.38 18.37 17.04
C THR A 569 -14.05 17.65 16.80
N PHE A 570 -14.05 16.69 15.88
CA PHE A 570 -12.86 16.00 15.39
C PHE A 570 -12.44 16.61 14.05
N GLU A 571 -11.18 17.02 13.93
CA GLU A 571 -10.64 17.64 12.72
C GLU A 571 -9.75 16.67 11.94
N PHE A 572 -10.02 16.53 10.64
CA PHE A 572 -9.21 15.77 9.71
C PHE A 572 -8.74 16.70 8.59
N ARG A 573 -7.42 16.78 8.38
CA ARG A 573 -6.82 17.64 7.37
C ARG A 573 -6.26 16.81 6.22
N GLY A 574 -6.31 17.36 5.02
CA GLY A 574 -5.74 16.76 3.84
C GLY A 574 -5.52 17.81 2.75
N ARG A 575 -4.97 17.34 1.62
CA ARG A 575 -4.77 18.16 0.43
C ARG A 575 -5.43 17.48 -0.77
N LEU A 576 -6.31 18.21 -1.46
CA LEU A 576 -7.23 17.67 -2.46
C LEU A 576 -6.53 16.89 -3.57
N GLU A 577 -5.35 17.35 -4.01
CA GLU A 577 -4.55 16.72 -5.07
C GLU A 577 -4.08 15.30 -4.75
N ASN A 578 -4.04 14.91 -3.47
CA ASN A 578 -3.59 13.58 -3.06
C ASN A 578 -4.71 12.51 -3.12
N PHE A 579 -5.94 12.92 -3.42
CA PHE A 579 -7.14 12.08 -3.43
C PHE A 579 -7.73 11.93 -4.83
N PRO A 580 -8.43 10.83 -5.13
CA PRO A 580 -9.11 10.62 -6.40
C PRO A 580 -10.38 11.48 -6.49
N ILE A 581 -10.22 12.80 -6.55
CA ILE A 581 -11.34 13.76 -6.62
C ILE A 581 -11.83 13.93 -8.08
N PRO A 582 -13.10 14.33 -8.29
CA PRO A 582 -13.62 14.48 -9.64
C PRO A 582 -12.88 15.54 -10.46
N LEU A 583 -12.39 15.15 -11.64
CA LEU A 583 -11.84 16.07 -12.63
C LEU A 583 -12.98 16.80 -13.35
N GLU A 584 -12.74 18.07 -13.70
CA GLU A 584 -13.68 18.86 -14.49
C GLU A 584 -13.65 18.36 -15.95
N SER A 585 -14.78 17.86 -16.44
CA SER A 585 -14.92 17.46 -17.84
C SER A 585 -16.24 17.94 -18.39
N ALA A 586 -16.18 18.76 -19.45
CA ALA A 586 -17.35 19.22 -20.18
C ALA A 586 -18.15 18.07 -20.83
N ASN A 587 -17.53 16.89 -20.99
CA ASN A 587 -18.10 15.75 -21.67
C ASN A 587 -18.84 14.77 -20.74
N VAL A 588 -18.74 14.93 -19.42
CA VAL A 588 -19.43 14.07 -18.44
C VAL A 588 -20.62 14.83 -17.89
N SER A 589 -21.79 14.63 -18.49
CA SER A 589 -23.06 15.23 -18.06
C SER A 589 -23.99 14.16 -17.50
N GLY A 590 -24.46 14.36 -16.27
CA GLY A 590 -25.36 13.43 -15.58
C GLY A 590 -25.72 13.90 -14.18
N GLU A 591 -26.84 13.42 -13.63
CA GLU A 591 -27.26 13.78 -12.27
C GLU A 591 -26.25 13.37 -11.20
N LEU A 592 -25.50 12.30 -11.45
CA LEU A 592 -24.52 11.70 -10.52
C LEU A 592 -23.05 12.00 -10.86
N ALA A 593 -22.81 12.82 -11.89
CA ALA A 593 -21.46 13.22 -12.30
C ALA A 593 -20.91 14.37 -11.43
N ASN A 594 -19.58 14.46 -11.34
CA ASN A 594 -18.86 15.57 -10.70
C ASN A 594 -19.27 15.81 -9.24
N ILE A 595 -19.34 14.73 -8.45
CA ILE A 595 -19.70 14.76 -7.03
C ILE A 595 -18.46 14.42 -6.20
N LEU A 596 -17.93 15.42 -5.50
CA LEU A 596 -16.93 15.21 -4.46
C LEU A 596 -17.57 14.43 -3.31
N THR A 597 -16.89 13.38 -2.88
CA THR A 597 -17.25 12.61 -1.69
C THR A 597 -16.22 12.86 -0.61
N VAL A 598 -16.64 13.47 0.50
CA VAL A 598 -15.85 13.52 1.75
C VAL A 598 -16.69 12.86 2.83
N GLY A 599 -16.14 11.88 3.53
CA GLY A 599 -16.95 11.04 4.38
C GLY A 599 -16.19 10.41 5.51
N LEU A 600 -16.92 9.60 6.27
CA LEU A 600 -16.38 8.82 7.36
C LEU A 600 -17.13 7.51 7.52
N TRP A 601 -16.50 6.57 8.21
CA TRP A 601 -17.19 5.43 8.80
C TRP A 601 -16.80 5.25 10.25
N ASN A 602 -17.63 4.53 11.00
CA ASN A 602 -17.26 4.03 12.30
C ASN A 602 -16.22 2.92 12.12
N ASN A 603 -14.96 3.25 12.38
CA ASN A 603 -13.80 2.42 12.13
C ASN A 603 -13.67 1.28 13.11
N TYR A 604 -14.47 1.19 14.18
CA TYR A 604 -14.59 -0.07 14.93
C TYR A 604 -15.24 -1.08 14.01
N LEU A 605 -14.45 -1.88 13.29
CA LEU A 605 -14.97 -2.83 12.32
C LEU A 605 -15.60 -4.01 13.03
N VAL A 606 -16.73 -4.49 12.51
CA VAL A 606 -17.35 -5.76 12.91
C VAL A 606 -17.32 -6.70 11.72
N LYS A 607 -17.26 -8.01 11.98
CA LYS A 607 -17.19 -9.03 10.92
C LYS A 607 -18.56 -9.55 10.49
N GLU A 608 -19.54 -9.51 11.40
CA GLU A 608 -20.90 -10.00 11.14
C GLU A 608 -21.93 -8.88 11.18
N SER A 609 -22.95 -9.00 10.33
CA SER A 609 -24.04 -8.02 10.24
C SER A 609 -24.91 -7.96 11.51
N SER A 610 -24.96 -9.06 12.26
CA SER A 610 -25.64 -9.24 13.55
C SER A 610 -25.11 -8.30 14.63
N PHE A 611 -23.80 -8.04 14.66
CA PHE A 611 -23.18 -7.14 15.63
C PHE A 611 -23.22 -5.71 15.13
N LYS A 612 -23.76 -4.80 15.96
CA LYS A 612 -23.80 -3.36 15.66
C LYS A 612 -22.54 -2.62 16.11
N GLY A 613 -21.75 -3.20 17.01
CA GLY A 613 -20.60 -2.53 17.62
C GLY A 613 -20.98 -1.28 18.44
N PRO A 614 -20.00 -0.52 18.96
CA PRO A 614 -20.26 0.73 19.66
C PRO A 614 -20.83 1.78 18.69
N PRO A 615 -22.07 2.26 18.90
CA PRO A 615 -22.69 3.26 18.03
C PRO A 615 -22.03 4.63 18.16
N LEU A 616 -21.89 5.34 17.04
CA LEU A 616 -21.41 6.72 16.97
C LEU A 616 -22.58 7.66 16.73
N LEU A 617 -22.74 8.72 17.53
CA LEU A 617 -23.74 9.76 17.27
C LEU A 617 -23.07 10.96 16.58
N ILE A 618 -23.53 11.33 15.39
CA ILE A 618 -22.99 12.42 14.59
C ILE A 618 -24.03 13.52 14.50
N LYS A 619 -23.68 14.71 14.99
CA LYS A 619 -24.56 15.88 14.96
C LYS A 619 -24.35 16.73 13.73
N SER A 620 -23.10 16.91 13.30
CA SER A 620 -22.81 17.65 12.08
C SER A 620 -21.49 17.23 11.42
N VAL A 621 -21.42 17.45 10.11
CA VAL A 621 -20.19 17.37 9.34
C VAL A 621 -19.95 18.69 8.62
N GLU A 622 -18.70 19.11 8.53
CA GLU A 622 -18.30 20.36 7.92
C GLU A 622 -17.09 20.15 7.01
N PHE A 623 -17.14 20.74 5.81
CA PHE A 623 -16.03 20.74 4.86
C PHE A 623 -15.65 22.18 4.52
N GLU A 624 -14.36 22.48 4.55
CA GLU A 624 -13.81 23.78 4.17
C GLU A 624 -12.60 23.61 3.25
N ALA A 625 -12.63 24.25 2.08
CA ALA A 625 -11.52 24.31 1.14
C ALA A 625 -11.57 25.58 0.25
N PRO A 626 -10.43 26.16 -0.16
CA PRO A 626 -9.11 25.92 0.39
C PRO A 626 -9.02 26.41 1.85
N TYR A 627 -8.29 25.69 2.70
CA TYR A 627 -8.17 25.96 4.12
C TYR A 627 -6.81 26.57 4.46
N HIS A 628 -6.78 27.90 4.61
CA HIS A 628 -5.59 28.66 4.98
C HIS A 628 -5.83 29.44 6.27
N PRO A 629 -5.71 28.84 7.47
CA PRO A 629 -6.00 29.54 8.72
C PRO A 629 -5.11 30.78 8.92
N ILE A 630 -3.90 30.75 8.37
CA ILE A 630 -2.90 31.84 8.36
C ILE A 630 -2.68 32.25 6.89
N TRP A 631 -2.58 33.57 6.64
CA TRP A 631 -2.28 34.12 5.31
C TRP A 631 -1.26 35.26 5.39
N PRO A 632 -0.21 35.26 4.55
CA PRO A 632 0.21 34.18 3.65
C PRO A 632 0.51 32.86 4.41
N PRO A 633 0.43 31.69 3.73
CA PRO A 633 0.77 30.42 4.35
C PRO A 633 2.27 30.33 4.66
N GLU A 634 2.63 29.40 5.54
CA GLU A 634 4.03 29.14 5.94
C GLU A 634 4.93 28.86 4.72
N SER A 635 4.41 28.14 3.73
CA SER A 635 5.10 27.88 2.45
C SER A 635 5.56 29.14 1.73
N HIS A 636 4.82 30.24 1.84
CA HIS A 636 5.18 31.52 1.25
C HIS A 636 6.15 32.28 2.16
N THR A 637 5.87 32.34 3.46
CA THR A 637 6.68 33.13 4.41
C THR A 637 8.04 32.52 4.68
N ASN A 638 8.22 31.21 4.46
CA ASN A 638 9.52 30.56 4.54
C ASN A 638 10.43 30.96 3.37
N ILE A 639 9.86 31.28 2.20
CA ILE A 639 10.60 31.79 1.04
C ILE A 639 10.78 33.31 1.14
N PHE A 640 9.70 34.04 1.40
CA PHE A 640 9.66 35.50 1.49
C PHE A 640 9.50 35.94 2.96
N PHE A 641 10.52 35.66 3.76
CA PHE A 641 10.54 35.97 5.19
C PHE A 641 10.65 37.48 5.46
N ASP A 642 10.31 37.90 6.69
CA ASP A 642 10.46 39.31 7.06
C ASP A 642 11.93 39.66 7.31
N SER A 643 12.42 40.74 6.69
CA SER A 643 13.81 41.18 6.78
C SER A 643 13.89 42.71 6.91
N PRO A 644 14.80 43.25 7.75
CA PRO A 644 15.07 44.69 7.78
C PRO A 644 15.50 45.26 6.41
N ASN A 645 16.05 44.41 5.54
CA ASN A 645 16.53 44.79 4.21
C ASN A 645 15.46 44.66 3.12
N LYS A 646 14.22 44.30 3.44
CA LYS A 646 13.12 44.07 2.48
C LYS A 646 12.86 45.24 1.53
N THR A 647 13.16 46.48 1.93
CA THR A 647 13.04 47.67 1.08
C THR A 647 14.17 47.81 0.05
N ASN A 648 15.31 47.16 0.29
CA ASN A 648 16.41 47.07 -0.66
C ASN A 648 16.29 45.74 -1.43
N VAL A 649 15.60 45.79 -2.56
CA VAL A 649 15.25 44.60 -3.37
C VAL A 649 16.48 43.74 -3.71
N GLU A 650 17.62 44.36 -3.99
CA GLU A 650 18.85 43.64 -4.35
C GLU A 650 19.38 42.81 -3.17
N VAL A 651 19.51 43.43 -1.99
CA VAL A 651 20.00 42.77 -0.77
C VAL A 651 19.01 41.74 -0.27
N TYR A 652 17.71 42.05 -0.31
CA TYR A 652 16.67 41.10 0.08
C TYR A 652 16.61 39.88 -0.85
N THR A 653 16.85 40.06 -2.15
CA THR A 653 16.97 38.94 -3.10
C THR A 653 18.17 38.07 -2.77
N GLU A 654 19.32 38.68 -2.44
CA GLU A 654 20.51 37.96 -2.02
C GLU A 654 20.24 37.10 -0.77
N GLU A 655 19.53 37.65 0.23
CA GLU A 655 19.11 36.93 1.44
C GLU A 655 18.17 35.75 1.13
N ILE A 656 17.14 35.96 0.31
CA ILE A 656 16.19 34.91 -0.10
C ILE A 656 16.90 33.78 -0.83
N LEU A 657 17.69 34.13 -1.86
CA LEU A 657 18.38 33.12 -2.68
C LEU A 657 19.44 32.38 -1.86
N THR A 658 20.14 33.06 -0.96
CA THR A 658 21.09 32.41 -0.04
C THR A 658 20.40 31.36 0.80
N HIS A 659 19.36 31.74 1.53
CA HIS A 659 18.63 30.83 2.42
C HIS A 659 18.01 29.65 1.65
N PHE A 660 17.40 29.91 0.50
CA PHE A 660 16.78 28.87 -0.30
C PHE A 660 17.79 27.91 -0.93
N ILE A 661 18.89 28.43 -1.49
CA ILE A 661 19.90 27.59 -2.16
C ILE A 661 20.63 26.72 -1.15
N GLU A 662 21.00 27.25 0.02
CA GLU A 662 21.69 26.46 1.05
C GLU A 662 20.81 25.30 1.54
N SER A 663 19.52 25.55 1.73
CA SER A 663 18.53 24.53 2.10
C SER A 663 18.31 23.51 0.97
N ALA A 664 18.17 23.99 -0.28
CA ALA A 664 17.95 23.13 -1.44
C ALA A 664 19.16 22.24 -1.73
N PHE A 665 20.37 22.78 -1.67
CA PHE A 665 21.62 22.06 -1.96
C PHE A 665 22.17 21.34 -0.73
N ARG A 666 21.60 21.59 0.46
CA ARG A 666 21.92 20.93 1.74
C ARG A 666 23.37 21.17 2.18
N ARG A 667 23.92 22.33 1.80
CA ARG A 667 25.28 22.78 2.13
C ARG A 667 25.38 24.29 2.02
N SER A 668 26.41 24.85 2.63
CA SER A 668 26.80 26.24 2.39
C SER A 668 27.12 26.50 0.92
N LEU A 669 26.88 27.74 0.48
CA LEU A 669 27.17 28.18 -0.89
C LEU A 669 28.67 28.20 -1.19
N ASN A 670 29.02 27.76 -2.40
CA ASN A 670 30.38 27.88 -2.92
C ASN A 670 30.65 29.30 -3.42
N SER A 671 31.92 29.72 -3.38
CA SER A 671 32.34 31.04 -3.86
C SER A 671 31.88 31.29 -5.30
N GLY A 672 31.08 32.35 -5.51
CA GLY A 672 30.54 32.74 -6.82
C GLY A 672 29.31 31.95 -7.29
N GLU A 673 28.85 30.95 -6.54
CA GLU A 673 27.65 30.17 -6.87
C GLU A 673 26.38 31.03 -6.82
N LEU A 674 26.25 31.86 -5.78
CA LEU A 674 25.14 32.81 -5.64
C LEU A 674 25.09 33.82 -6.78
N ASN A 675 26.25 34.30 -7.24
CA ASN A 675 26.35 35.30 -8.30
C ASN A 675 25.67 34.82 -9.59
N ARG A 676 25.76 33.52 -9.91
CA ARG A 676 25.11 32.94 -11.10
C ARG A 676 23.59 33.11 -11.04
N TYR A 677 22.99 32.87 -9.89
CA TYR A 677 21.54 32.99 -9.69
C TYR A 677 21.10 34.45 -9.56
N MET A 678 21.91 35.29 -8.91
CA MET A 678 21.69 36.74 -8.86
C MET A 678 21.75 37.38 -10.25
N ASP A 679 22.73 37.02 -11.08
CA ASP A 679 22.86 37.53 -12.44
C ASP A 679 21.71 37.06 -13.33
N PHE A 680 21.26 35.81 -13.16
CA PHE A 680 20.05 35.34 -13.83
C PHE A 680 18.82 36.16 -13.44
N TRP A 681 18.58 36.35 -12.13
CA TRP A 681 17.50 37.21 -11.65
C TRP A 681 17.59 38.64 -12.22
N ARG A 682 18.76 39.28 -12.16
CA ARG A 682 19.00 40.62 -12.71
C ARG A 682 18.65 40.72 -14.19
N SER A 683 18.90 39.64 -14.96
CA SER A 683 18.63 39.60 -16.39
C SER A 683 17.15 39.50 -16.75
N ILE A 684 16.32 38.96 -15.85
CA ILE A 684 14.89 38.70 -16.10
C ILE A 684 13.94 39.55 -15.23
N LYS A 685 14.42 40.23 -14.19
CA LYS A 685 13.55 40.90 -13.20
C LYS A 685 12.63 41.96 -13.80
N GLU A 686 13.05 42.60 -14.89
CA GLU A 686 12.24 43.61 -15.60
C GLU A 686 11.19 42.99 -16.53
N ASP A 687 11.24 41.67 -16.79
CA ASP A 687 10.27 40.95 -17.62
C ASP A 687 8.99 40.57 -16.84
N PHE A 688 8.99 40.73 -15.51
CA PHE A 688 7.89 40.33 -14.62
C PHE A 688 7.27 41.54 -13.92
N GLU A 689 5.93 41.58 -13.87
CA GLU A 689 5.21 42.64 -13.16
C GLU A 689 5.37 42.56 -11.63
N ARG A 690 5.52 41.35 -11.09
CA ARG A 690 5.65 41.09 -9.65
C ARG A 690 7.05 40.59 -9.34
N TYR A 691 7.62 41.11 -8.25
CA TYR A 691 8.94 40.71 -7.77
C TYR A 691 9.05 39.20 -7.53
N GLU A 692 8.01 38.61 -6.93
CA GLU A 692 7.95 37.19 -6.59
C GLU A 692 7.95 36.28 -7.83
N ASP A 693 7.43 36.74 -8.97
CA ASP A 693 7.45 35.95 -10.22
C ASP A 693 8.89 35.84 -10.77
N GLY A 694 9.66 36.93 -10.74
CA GLY A 694 11.07 36.93 -11.13
C GLY A 694 11.92 36.05 -10.21
N ILE A 695 11.65 36.06 -8.89
CA ILE A 695 12.30 35.15 -7.94
C ILE A 695 11.93 33.70 -8.22
N LYS A 696 10.64 33.41 -8.45
CA LYS A 696 10.15 32.05 -8.72
C LYS A 696 10.91 31.40 -9.89
N GLU A 697 11.18 32.10 -10.99
CA GLU A 697 11.94 31.54 -12.11
C GLU A 697 13.37 31.13 -11.73
N VAL A 698 14.01 31.91 -10.84
CA VAL A 698 15.34 31.60 -10.32
C VAL A 698 15.27 30.37 -9.42
N LEU A 699 14.24 30.27 -8.57
CA LEU A 699 14.03 29.10 -7.72
C LEU A 699 13.76 27.83 -8.56
N VAL A 700 13.02 27.94 -9.68
CA VAL A 700 12.87 26.82 -10.64
C VAL A 700 14.24 26.36 -11.15
N ALA A 701 15.14 27.29 -11.49
CA ALA A 701 16.49 26.95 -11.93
C ALA A 701 17.31 26.26 -10.81
N VAL A 702 17.13 26.65 -9.55
CA VAL A 702 17.74 26.00 -8.38
C VAL A 702 17.23 24.56 -8.24
N LEU A 703 15.91 24.34 -8.29
CA LEU A 703 15.28 23.02 -8.15
C LEU A 703 15.56 22.08 -9.34
N CYS A 704 15.94 22.62 -10.50
CA CYS A 704 16.40 21.85 -11.65
C CYS A 704 17.93 21.59 -11.64
N SER A 705 18.66 22.18 -10.69
CA SER A 705 20.11 22.00 -10.58
C SER A 705 20.45 20.54 -10.23
N PRO A 706 21.53 19.99 -10.79
CA PRO A 706 22.08 18.73 -10.32
C PRO A 706 22.30 18.74 -8.79
N ASN A 707 22.69 19.87 -8.20
CA ASN A 707 22.93 20.00 -6.75
C ASN A 707 21.68 19.74 -5.90
N PHE A 708 20.48 19.97 -6.47
CA PHE A 708 19.23 19.63 -5.81
C PHE A 708 18.86 18.16 -6.03
N ILE A 709 18.91 17.72 -7.29
CA ILE A 709 18.42 16.40 -7.75
C ILE A 709 19.30 15.24 -7.26
N TYR A 710 20.60 15.47 -7.11
CA TYR A 710 21.58 14.45 -6.75
C TYR A 710 22.15 14.66 -5.35
N LEU A 711 22.60 13.55 -4.76
CA LEU A 711 23.47 13.57 -3.60
C LEU A 711 24.92 13.42 -4.09
N PHE A 712 25.69 14.49 -3.96
CA PHE A 712 27.09 14.54 -4.38
C PHE A 712 27.99 14.18 -3.22
N GLU A 713 28.88 13.20 -3.44
CA GLU A 713 30.07 13.02 -2.62
C GLU A 713 31.12 14.08 -3.00
N PRO A 714 31.88 14.67 -2.06
CA PRO A 714 32.98 15.58 -2.37
C PRO A 714 34.02 14.92 -3.29
N GLU A 715 34.46 15.64 -4.34
CA GLU A 715 35.28 15.08 -5.43
C GLU A 715 36.75 14.80 -5.06
N THR A 716 37.27 15.33 -3.94
CA THR A 716 38.70 15.26 -3.59
C THR A 716 38.93 14.69 -2.18
N ASP A 717 40.09 14.05 -1.98
CA ASP A 717 40.58 13.67 -0.64
C ASP A 717 41.12 14.90 0.16
N GLU A 718 41.13 16.08 -0.48
CA GLU A 718 41.44 17.38 0.11
C GLU A 718 40.17 18.26 0.27
N SER A 719 38.99 17.65 0.39
CA SER A 719 37.75 18.36 0.67
C SER A 719 37.87 19.16 1.98
N LYS A 720 37.20 20.31 2.05
CA LYS A 720 37.15 21.06 3.32
C LYS A 720 36.35 20.21 4.31
N LYS A 721 36.80 20.12 5.58
CA LYS A 721 36.07 19.44 6.67
C LYS A 721 34.56 19.75 6.65
N SER A 722 34.18 21.00 6.38
CA SER A 722 32.78 21.42 6.28
C SER A 722 31.99 20.71 5.17
N GLU A 723 32.58 20.45 4.00
CA GLU A 723 31.93 19.75 2.88
C GLU A 723 31.62 18.28 3.24
N ASP A 724 32.56 17.63 3.95
CA ASP A 724 32.36 16.26 4.43
C ASP A 724 31.22 16.19 5.46
N GLU A 725 31.14 17.17 6.36
CA GLU A 725 30.10 17.21 7.40
C GLU A 725 28.70 17.46 6.81
N PHE A 726 28.56 18.30 5.77
CA PHE A 726 27.29 18.45 5.04
C PHE A 726 26.90 17.19 4.26
N TYR A 727 27.88 16.51 3.68
CA TYR A 727 27.66 15.22 3.05
C TYR A 727 27.17 14.18 4.06
N LEU A 728 27.79 14.09 5.24
CA LEU A 728 27.36 13.24 6.34
C LEU A 728 25.93 13.54 6.78
N ALA A 729 25.57 14.82 6.95
CA ALA A 729 24.21 15.24 7.27
C ALA A 729 23.20 14.77 6.23
N SER A 730 23.55 14.91 4.95
CA SER A 730 22.71 14.46 3.83
C SER A 730 22.58 12.93 3.81
N GLN A 731 23.68 12.18 3.88
CA GLN A 731 23.62 10.71 3.91
C GLN A 731 22.80 10.19 5.10
N LEU A 732 23.04 10.71 6.30
CA LEU A 732 22.34 10.31 7.51
C LEU A 732 20.83 10.57 7.42
N SER A 733 20.44 11.75 6.92
CA SER A 733 19.03 12.12 6.75
C SER A 733 18.31 11.31 5.67
N TYR A 734 18.95 11.07 4.51
CA TYR A 734 18.33 10.24 3.48
C TYR A 734 18.33 8.75 3.82
N PHE A 735 19.28 8.27 4.61
CA PHE A 735 19.26 6.91 5.15
C PHE A 735 18.11 6.75 6.16
N LEU A 736 18.10 7.53 7.24
CA LEU A 736 17.18 7.33 8.38
C LEU A 736 15.79 7.93 8.16
N TRP A 737 15.66 9.00 7.36
CA TRP A 737 14.38 9.70 7.19
C TRP A 737 13.89 9.74 5.75
N ASN A 738 14.68 9.36 4.75
CA ASN A 738 14.34 9.56 3.32
C ASN A 738 13.93 11.01 3.00
N SER A 739 14.46 11.98 3.74
CA SER A 739 14.15 13.41 3.65
C SER A 739 15.45 14.21 3.81
N PRO A 740 15.48 15.50 3.43
CA PRO A 740 16.65 16.35 3.64
C PRO A 740 17.00 16.48 5.14
N PRO A 741 18.24 16.88 5.47
CA PRO A 741 18.66 17.15 6.83
C PRO A 741 17.81 18.28 7.44
N ASP A 742 17.55 18.19 8.74
CA ASP A 742 16.89 19.27 9.47
C ASP A 742 17.89 20.38 9.85
N GLU A 743 17.37 21.46 10.43
CA GLU A 743 18.17 22.61 10.85
C GLU A 743 19.26 22.21 11.85
N THR A 744 18.99 21.26 12.76
CA THR A 744 19.98 20.76 13.72
C THR A 744 21.16 20.08 13.03
N LEU A 745 20.91 19.14 12.10
CA LEU A 745 21.99 18.50 11.35
C LEU A 745 22.76 19.51 10.50
N THR A 746 22.06 20.44 9.86
CA THR A 746 22.67 21.47 9.01
C THR A 746 23.55 22.42 9.83
N ALA A 747 23.12 22.82 11.03
CA ALA A 747 23.89 23.67 11.93
C ALA A 747 25.15 22.96 12.45
N LEU A 748 25.04 21.70 12.88
CA LEU A 748 26.19 20.90 13.32
C LEU A 748 27.17 20.64 12.17
N ALA A 749 26.67 20.42 10.95
CA ALA A 749 27.52 20.27 9.77
C ALA A 749 28.27 21.57 9.44
N SER A 750 27.59 22.71 9.57
CA SER A 750 28.18 24.04 9.37
C SER A 750 29.28 24.35 10.39
N SER A 751 29.10 23.98 11.66
CA SER A 751 30.14 24.13 12.70
C SER A 751 31.25 23.09 12.62
N GLY A 752 31.01 21.97 11.92
CA GLY A 752 31.93 20.84 11.81
C GLY A 752 31.98 19.97 13.07
N ASP A 753 30.87 19.91 13.81
CA ASP A 753 30.72 19.14 15.05
C ASP A 753 29.80 17.91 14.89
N LEU A 754 29.21 17.70 13.71
CA LEU A 754 28.22 16.63 13.49
C LEU A 754 28.84 15.24 13.71
N HIS A 755 30.02 15.00 13.16
CA HIS A 755 30.72 13.72 13.35
C HIS A 755 30.98 13.41 14.84
N ASP A 756 31.38 14.40 15.63
CA ASP A 756 31.69 14.22 17.06
C ASP A 756 30.43 13.96 17.90
N GLN A 757 29.24 14.34 17.39
CA GLN A 757 27.93 14.14 18.03
C GLN A 757 27.08 13.06 17.36
N LEU A 758 27.68 12.22 16.51
CA LEU A 758 26.95 11.31 15.64
C LEU A 758 26.07 10.31 16.40
N ALA A 759 26.54 9.79 17.53
CA ALA A 759 25.77 8.86 18.37
C ALA A 759 24.46 9.50 18.90
N GLU A 760 24.53 10.74 19.41
CA GLU A 760 23.36 11.48 19.88
C GLU A 760 22.38 11.76 18.73
N GLN A 761 22.91 12.11 17.55
CA GLN A 761 22.08 12.38 16.39
C GLN A 761 21.39 11.11 15.86
N ILE A 762 22.07 9.96 15.83
CA ILE A 762 21.46 8.67 15.47
C ILE A 762 20.28 8.37 16.42
N GLU A 763 20.49 8.48 17.74
CA GLU A 763 19.43 8.22 18.72
C GLU A 763 18.24 9.17 18.54
N ARG A 764 18.50 10.47 18.38
CA ARG A 764 17.47 11.49 18.12
C ARG A 764 16.68 11.16 16.86
N MET A 765 17.35 10.76 15.80
CA MET A 765 16.75 10.49 14.50
C MET A 765 15.93 9.20 14.49
N VAL A 766 16.39 8.15 15.17
CA VAL A 766 15.65 6.89 15.35
C VAL A 766 14.37 7.11 16.17
N ASN A 767 14.40 8.02 17.15
CA ASN A 767 13.23 8.36 17.96
C ASN A 767 12.24 9.33 17.27
N SER A 768 12.64 9.94 16.16
CA SER A 768 11.80 10.86 15.39
C SER A 768 10.69 10.12 14.64
N PRO A 769 9.46 10.69 14.55
CA PRO A 769 8.40 10.14 13.69
C PRO A 769 8.82 9.94 12.22
N LYS A 770 9.82 10.70 11.73
CA LYS A 770 10.34 10.59 10.36
C LYS A 770 11.02 9.23 10.09
N ILE A 771 11.46 8.49 11.12
CA ILE A 771 12.07 7.14 10.97
C ILE A 771 11.14 6.15 10.24
N THR A 772 9.83 6.34 10.37
CA THR A 772 8.81 5.50 9.71
C THR A 772 8.91 5.57 8.19
N GLN A 773 9.48 6.64 7.62
CA GLN A 773 9.72 6.73 6.18
C GLN A 773 10.79 5.75 5.72
N MET A 774 11.88 5.60 6.48
CA MET A 774 12.91 4.58 6.25
C MET A 774 12.33 3.18 6.48
N VAL A 775 11.69 2.93 7.62
CA VAL A 775 11.13 1.60 7.93
C VAL A 775 10.19 1.13 6.82
N ASN A 776 9.27 1.99 6.37
CA ASN A 776 8.32 1.61 5.32
C ASN A 776 9.01 1.35 3.98
N SER A 777 9.99 2.17 3.59
CA SER A 777 10.71 2.01 2.31
C SER A 777 11.61 0.77 2.34
N PHE A 778 12.44 0.64 3.37
CA PHE A 778 13.37 -0.47 3.54
C PHE A 778 12.62 -1.80 3.65
N ALA A 779 11.63 -1.92 4.54
CA ALA A 779 10.89 -3.17 4.70
C ALA A 779 10.09 -3.54 3.44
N PHE A 780 9.54 -2.57 2.71
CA PHE A 780 8.83 -2.85 1.46
C PHE A 780 9.74 -3.47 0.40
N GLU A 781 10.99 -3.00 0.33
CA GLU A 781 11.97 -3.42 -0.68
C GLU A 781 12.72 -4.69 -0.28
N TRP A 782 13.26 -4.72 0.93
CA TRP A 782 13.97 -5.88 1.47
C TRP A 782 13.08 -7.13 1.48
N LEU A 783 11.86 -7.01 2.01
CA LEU A 783 10.94 -8.15 2.18
C LEU A 783 10.06 -8.43 0.96
N ARG A 784 10.24 -7.69 -0.16
CA ARG A 784 9.48 -7.88 -1.40
C ARG A 784 7.97 -7.75 -1.23
N LEU A 785 7.54 -6.74 -0.46
CA LEU A 785 6.12 -6.48 -0.22
C LEU A 785 5.40 -5.96 -1.49
N ASP A 786 6.13 -5.62 -2.55
CA ASP A 786 5.60 -5.42 -3.90
C ASP A 786 4.77 -6.61 -4.38
N ARG A 787 5.21 -7.84 -4.05
CA ARG A 787 4.51 -9.07 -4.43
C ARG A 787 3.18 -9.23 -3.71
N HIS A 788 3.12 -8.85 -2.43
CA HIS A 788 1.86 -8.80 -1.67
C HIS A 788 0.91 -7.76 -2.28
N LYS A 789 1.43 -6.59 -2.64
CA LYS A 789 0.63 -5.51 -3.23
C LYS A 789 -0.07 -5.96 -4.50
N SER A 790 0.66 -6.62 -5.40
CA SER A 790 0.15 -7.11 -6.68
C SER A 790 -0.58 -8.46 -6.61
N MET A 791 -0.62 -9.13 -5.46
CA MET A 791 -1.24 -10.46 -5.35
C MET A 791 -2.76 -10.37 -5.48
N ASP A 792 -3.31 -11.03 -6.50
CA ASP A 792 -4.75 -11.20 -6.67
C ASP A 792 -5.15 -12.57 -6.13
N THR A 793 -5.97 -12.56 -5.07
CA THR A 793 -6.41 -13.78 -4.39
C THR A 793 -7.81 -14.20 -4.84
N ASP A 794 -8.08 -15.49 -4.83
CA ASP A 794 -9.41 -16.03 -5.12
C ASP A 794 -10.40 -15.60 -4.02
N VAL A 795 -11.30 -14.70 -4.38
CA VAL A 795 -12.29 -14.13 -3.47
C VAL A 795 -13.39 -15.10 -3.06
N GLU A 796 -13.66 -16.13 -3.87
CA GLU A 796 -14.65 -17.16 -3.53
C GLU A 796 -14.06 -18.16 -2.53
N ALA A 797 -12.78 -18.49 -2.68
CA ALA A 797 -12.07 -19.35 -1.73
C ALA A 797 -11.79 -18.65 -0.38
N TYR A 798 -11.55 -17.33 -0.39
CA TYR A 798 -11.13 -16.57 0.79
C TYR A 798 -12.00 -15.33 1.04
N GLU A 799 -13.31 -15.51 1.22
CA GLU A 799 -14.30 -14.40 1.30
C GLU A 799 -14.01 -13.33 2.37
N ASP A 800 -13.36 -13.70 3.46
CA ASP A 800 -13.01 -12.84 4.59
C ASP A 800 -11.59 -12.23 4.49
N PHE A 801 -10.81 -12.60 3.47
CA PHE A 801 -9.58 -11.91 3.06
C PHE A 801 -9.93 -10.65 2.24
N THR A 802 -10.37 -9.62 2.95
CA THR A 802 -10.73 -8.33 2.34
C THR A 802 -9.51 -7.45 2.10
N ARG A 803 -9.61 -6.40 1.27
CA ARG A 803 -8.54 -5.41 1.12
C ARG A 803 -8.13 -4.73 2.43
N PHE A 804 -9.01 -4.69 3.44
CA PHE A 804 -8.69 -4.14 4.76
C PHE A 804 -7.72 -5.04 5.51
N VAL A 805 -7.89 -6.37 5.41
CA VAL A 805 -6.93 -7.34 5.94
C VAL A 805 -5.62 -7.23 5.17
N LYS A 806 -5.68 -7.16 3.83
CA LYS A 806 -4.50 -7.01 2.98
C LYS A 806 -3.67 -5.77 3.35
N GLU A 807 -4.33 -4.64 3.57
CA GLU A 807 -3.72 -3.39 4.03
C GLU A 807 -3.17 -3.49 5.46
N ASP A 808 -3.89 -4.15 6.36
CA ASP A 808 -3.45 -4.35 7.74
C ASP A 808 -2.21 -5.27 7.83
N MET A 809 -2.04 -6.23 6.92
CA MET A 809 -0.82 -7.03 6.81
C MET A 809 0.42 -6.20 6.43
N PHE A 810 0.29 -5.15 5.59
CA PHE A 810 1.41 -4.23 5.37
C PHE A 810 1.77 -3.47 6.65
N LYS A 811 0.75 -2.99 7.36
CA LYS A 811 0.92 -2.23 8.60
C LYS A 811 1.46 -3.09 9.73
N GLU A 812 1.12 -4.38 9.80
CA GLU A 812 1.74 -5.35 10.69
C GLU A 812 3.26 -5.34 10.50
N THR A 813 3.73 -5.59 9.28
CA THR A 813 5.16 -5.66 8.97
C THR A 813 5.88 -4.36 9.29
N TYR A 814 5.33 -3.22 8.86
CA TYR A 814 5.93 -1.91 9.15
C TYR A 814 5.95 -1.60 10.64
N SER A 815 4.86 -1.87 11.35
CA SER A 815 4.78 -1.64 12.80
C SER A 815 5.73 -2.56 13.55
N PHE A 816 5.93 -3.79 13.06
CA PHE A 816 6.82 -4.78 13.65
C PHE A 816 8.29 -4.35 13.53
N VAL A 817 8.76 -4.04 12.32
CA VAL A 817 10.13 -3.55 12.10
C VAL A 817 10.39 -2.27 12.90
N HIS A 818 9.43 -1.34 12.90
CA HIS A 818 9.53 -0.12 13.68
C HIS A 818 9.57 -0.39 15.20
N HIS A 819 8.78 -1.35 15.70
CA HIS A 819 8.75 -1.71 17.12
C HIS A 819 10.08 -2.32 17.58
N VAL A 820 10.64 -3.26 16.80
CA VAL A 820 11.95 -3.87 17.09
C VAL A 820 13.04 -2.80 17.11
N LEU A 821 13.05 -1.86 16.15
CA LEU A 821 14.02 -0.77 16.10
C LEU A 821 13.87 0.21 17.28
N LYS A 822 12.65 0.72 17.48
CA LYS A 822 12.39 1.78 18.46
C LYS A 822 12.72 1.35 19.89
N ASN A 823 12.43 0.09 20.22
CA ASN A 823 12.69 -0.46 21.56
C ASN A 823 14.08 -1.13 21.67
N ASP A 824 14.91 -1.01 20.64
CA ASP A 824 16.25 -1.61 20.57
C ASP A 824 16.27 -3.10 20.94
N MET A 825 15.34 -3.83 20.34
CA MET A 825 15.22 -5.26 20.55
C MET A 825 16.30 -6.00 19.74
N SER A 826 16.58 -7.24 20.13
CA SER A 826 17.44 -8.12 19.34
C SER A 826 16.84 -8.35 17.95
N ILE A 827 17.66 -8.28 16.89
CA ILE A 827 17.24 -8.58 15.51
C ILE A 827 16.77 -10.04 15.36
N MET A 828 17.10 -10.92 16.31
CA MET A 828 16.58 -12.29 16.36
C MET A 828 15.04 -12.32 16.46
N ASN A 829 14.42 -11.25 16.96
CA ASN A 829 12.95 -11.09 16.95
C ASN A 829 12.36 -11.15 15.53
N PHE A 830 13.14 -10.83 14.50
CA PHE A 830 12.68 -10.97 13.11
C PHE A 830 12.54 -12.43 12.67
N ILE A 831 13.22 -13.37 13.33
CA ILE A 831 13.06 -14.80 13.06
C ILE A 831 11.91 -15.34 13.90
N ASP A 832 11.95 -15.11 15.21
CA ASP A 832 10.89 -15.51 16.12
C ASP A 832 10.69 -14.50 17.25
N SER A 833 9.43 -14.26 17.60
CA SER A 833 9.04 -13.28 18.61
C SER A 833 7.85 -13.79 19.41
N ASP A 834 7.83 -13.52 20.71
CA ASP A 834 6.72 -13.80 21.61
C ASP A 834 5.55 -12.80 21.47
N PHE A 835 5.59 -11.96 20.43
CA PHE A 835 4.56 -10.99 20.13
C PHE A 835 4.33 -10.84 18.61
N ALA A 836 3.14 -10.37 18.23
CA ALA A 836 2.84 -9.87 16.89
C ALA A 836 2.28 -8.44 16.96
N MET A 837 2.45 -7.67 15.89
CA MET A 837 1.88 -6.33 15.80
C MET A 837 0.49 -6.40 15.18
N LEU A 838 -0.54 -6.35 16.01
CA LEU A 838 -1.92 -6.60 15.55
C LEU A 838 -2.85 -5.43 15.92
N ASN A 839 -3.83 -5.22 15.05
CA ASN A 839 -5.07 -4.55 15.40
C ASN A 839 -6.19 -5.62 15.51
N GLN A 840 -7.40 -5.22 15.93
CA GLN A 840 -8.51 -6.16 16.08
C GLN A 840 -8.86 -6.86 14.76
N ASN A 841 -8.92 -6.12 13.64
CA ASN A 841 -9.35 -6.66 12.35
C ASN A 841 -8.44 -7.80 11.85
N LEU A 842 -7.12 -7.64 12.03
CA LEU A 842 -6.11 -8.63 11.65
C LEU A 842 -6.02 -9.76 12.68
N ALA A 843 -6.11 -9.46 13.97
CA ALA A 843 -6.14 -10.49 15.02
C ALA A 843 -7.31 -11.47 14.82
N GLU A 844 -8.52 -10.95 14.56
CA GLU A 844 -9.70 -11.79 14.25
C GLU A 844 -9.48 -12.64 13.00
N PHE A 845 -8.84 -12.09 11.96
CA PHE A 845 -8.50 -12.85 10.75
C PHE A 845 -7.48 -13.97 11.02
N TYR A 846 -6.60 -13.78 12.01
CA TYR A 846 -5.64 -14.77 12.46
C TYR A 846 -6.18 -15.74 13.51
N GLY A 847 -7.40 -15.54 14.01
CA GLY A 847 -7.97 -16.34 15.10
C GLY A 847 -7.41 -16.00 16.48
N ILE A 848 -6.83 -14.82 16.66
CA ILE A 848 -6.26 -14.33 17.93
C ILE A 848 -7.32 -13.51 18.66
N GLU A 849 -7.65 -13.95 19.88
CA GLU A 849 -8.67 -13.30 20.71
C GLU A 849 -8.10 -12.17 21.58
N GLY A 850 -8.98 -11.35 22.18
CA GLY A 850 -8.59 -10.35 23.18
C GLY A 850 -8.06 -9.01 22.64
N VAL A 851 -7.74 -8.90 21.35
CA VAL A 851 -7.33 -7.65 20.70
C VAL A 851 -8.54 -6.79 20.37
N LYS A 852 -8.52 -5.50 20.74
CA LYS A 852 -9.67 -4.57 20.57
C LYS A 852 -9.29 -3.24 19.94
N GLY A 853 -10.04 -2.77 18.95
CA GLY A 853 -9.80 -1.50 18.28
C GLY A 853 -8.71 -1.55 17.20
N ASN A 854 -8.52 -0.43 16.52
CA ASN A 854 -7.86 -0.39 15.20
C ASN A 854 -6.38 -0.03 15.22
N ALA A 855 -5.87 0.43 16.36
CA ALA A 855 -4.46 0.73 16.50
C ALA A 855 -3.64 -0.56 16.56
N PHE A 856 -2.56 -0.61 15.79
CA PHE A 856 -1.54 -1.65 15.90
C PHE A 856 -0.82 -1.53 17.24
N ARG A 857 -0.62 -2.67 17.88
CA ARG A 857 0.08 -2.78 19.17
C ARG A 857 0.80 -4.13 19.26
N PRO A 858 1.84 -4.25 20.10
CA PRO A 858 2.37 -5.56 20.44
C PRO A 858 1.29 -6.36 21.18
N VAL A 859 1.03 -7.56 20.69
CA VAL A 859 0.12 -8.54 21.29
C VAL A 859 0.96 -9.76 21.59
N ASN A 860 1.06 -10.12 22.88
CA ASN A 860 1.78 -11.31 23.31
C ASN A 860 1.12 -12.55 22.71
N LEU A 861 1.95 -13.45 22.21
CA LEU A 861 1.54 -14.69 21.58
C LEU A 861 1.65 -15.86 22.54
N SER A 862 0.71 -16.79 22.44
CA SER A 862 0.81 -18.13 23.02
C SER A 862 1.38 -19.12 21.99
N GLU A 863 1.97 -20.22 22.47
CA GLU A 863 2.54 -21.27 21.61
C GLU A 863 1.54 -21.87 20.59
N ASN A 864 0.23 -21.71 20.85
CA ASN A 864 -0.84 -22.24 20.00
C ASN A 864 -1.15 -21.36 18.79
N GLU A 865 -0.78 -20.08 18.82
CA GLU A 865 -1.13 -19.14 17.75
C GLU A 865 -0.22 -19.31 16.51
N LYS A 866 0.88 -20.07 16.64
CA LYS A 866 1.83 -20.43 15.57
C LYS A 866 2.40 -19.24 14.80
N ARG A 867 2.35 -18.03 15.39
CA ARG A 867 2.86 -16.78 14.83
C ARG A 867 4.08 -16.30 15.61
N GLY A 868 4.70 -15.21 15.14
CA GLY A 868 5.94 -14.65 15.67
C GLY A 868 7.00 -14.56 14.57
N GLY A 869 7.76 -13.47 14.57
CA GLY A 869 8.75 -13.17 13.54
C GLY A 869 8.16 -12.87 12.15
N LEU A 870 9.03 -12.64 11.18
CA LEU A 870 8.67 -12.29 9.79
C LEU A 870 8.15 -13.50 8.99
N LEU A 871 8.62 -14.71 9.32
CA LEU A 871 8.32 -15.93 8.57
C LEU A 871 6.83 -16.33 8.63
N SER A 872 6.11 -15.86 9.65
CA SER A 872 4.70 -16.15 9.87
C SER A 872 3.75 -15.00 9.50
N GLN A 873 4.27 -13.86 9.01
CA GLN A 873 3.44 -12.69 8.68
C GLN A 873 2.67 -12.88 7.39
N GLY A 874 1.43 -12.37 7.36
CA GLY A 874 0.53 -12.54 6.22
C GLY A 874 1.00 -11.86 4.94
N SER A 875 1.69 -10.73 5.05
CA SER A 875 2.23 -9.98 3.90
C SER A 875 3.28 -10.80 3.13
N PHE A 876 4.18 -11.50 3.83
CA PHE A 876 5.11 -12.45 3.20
C PHE A 876 4.36 -13.66 2.63
N LEU A 877 3.54 -14.33 3.46
CA LEU A 877 2.90 -15.60 3.10
C LEU A 877 1.99 -15.44 1.88
N SER A 878 1.22 -14.35 1.83
CA SER A 878 0.32 -14.02 0.72
C SER A 878 1.08 -13.55 -0.51
N GLY A 879 2.07 -12.66 -0.36
CA GLY A 879 2.90 -12.20 -1.48
C GLY A 879 3.68 -13.29 -2.21
N HIS A 880 3.90 -14.44 -1.55
CA HIS A 880 4.59 -15.60 -2.12
C HIS A 880 3.64 -16.78 -2.34
N SER A 881 2.38 -16.51 -2.68
CA SER A 881 1.39 -17.49 -3.13
C SER A 881 1.18 -17.42 -4.66
N ASP A 882 0.15 -18.11 -5.16
CA ASP A 882 -0.40 -17.89 -6.51
C ASP A 882 -1.83 -17.28 -6.48
N GLY A 883 -2.30 -16.88 -5.30
CA GLY A 883 -3.64 -16.33 -5.10
C GLY A 883 -4.73 -17.38 -4.80
N VAL A 884 -4.52 -18.63 -5.20
CA VAL A 884 -5.45 -19.75 -4.94
C VAL A 884 -4.90 -20.66 -3.84
N GLN A 885 -3.61 -20.98 -3.91
CA GLN A 885 -2.90 -21.86 -2.98
C GLN A 885 -1.54 -21.27 -2.60
N ALA A 886 -0.96 -21.80 -1.53
CA ALA A 886 0.41 -21.47 -1.12
C ALA A 886 1.44 -21.93 -2.16
N HIS A 887 2.52 -21.16 -2.34
CA HIS A 887 3.58 -21.50 -3.28
C HIS A 887 4.93 -21.72 -2.56
N PRO A 888 5.34 -22.98 -2.33
CA PRO A 888 6.46 -23.32 -1.45
C PRO A 888 7.79 -22.84 -2.01
N ILE A 889 8.00 -22.95 -3.33
CA ILE A 889 9.24 -22.54 -3.97
C ILE A 889 9.45 -21.03 -3.86
N LYS A 890 8.40 -20.23 -4.07
CA LYS A 890 8.48 -18.77 -3.90
C LYS A 890 8.81 -18.39 -2.46
N ARG A 891 8.20 -19.07 -1.48
CA ARG A 891 8.50 -18.89 -0.04
C ARG A 891 9.91 -19.33 0.32
N ALA A 892 10.37 -20.47 -0.20
CA ALA A 892 11.73 -21.00 0.00
C ALA A 892 12.80 -20.07 -0.58
N VAL A 893 12.64 -19.66 -1.84
CA VAL A 893 13.57 -18.73 -2.50
C VAL A 893 13.65 -17.42 -1.72
N TRP A 894 12.51 -16.88 -1.28
CA TRP A 894 12.52 -15.68 -0.45
C TRP A 894 13.24 -15.89 0.88
N LEU A 895 12.98 -17.00 1.58
CA LEU A 895 13.66 -17.32 2.85
C LEU A 895 15.18 -17.40 2.64
N LYS A 896 15.64 -18.16 1.63
CA LYS A 896 17.06 -18.29 1.35
C LYS A 896 17.70 -16.94 0.96
N GLU A 897 17.06 -16.21 0.04
CA GLU A 897 17.61 -14.96 -0.50
C GLU A 897 17.58 -13.80 0.50
N LYS A 898 16.46 -13.61 1.22
CA LYS A 898 16.22 -12.40 2.04
C LYS A 898 16.51 -12.59 3.52
N ILE A 899 16.50 -13.82 4.00
CA ILE A 899 16.76 -14.14 5.42
C ILE A 899 18.13 -14.81 5.59
N LEU A 900 18.51 -15.76 4.73
CA LEU A 900 19.79 -16.46 4.87
C LEU A 900 20.93 -15.88 4.03
N GLY A 901 20.67 -14.91 3.15
CA GLY A 901 21.67 -14.36 2.22
C GLY A 901 22.15 -15.34 1.14
N ASP A 902 21.49 -16.50 0.99
CA ASP A 902 21.88 -17.56 0.06
C ASP A 902 21.01 -17.48 -1.21
N HIS A 903 21.55 -16.84 -2.24
CA HIS A 903 20.91 -16.65 -3.54
C HIS A 903 20.83 -17.96 -4.34
N PRO A 904 19.64 -18.56 -4.53
CA PRO A 904 19.50 -19.76 -5.35
C PRO A 904 19.80 -19.46 -6.83
N PRO A 905 20.33 -20.43 -7.60
CA PRO A 905 20.56 -20.24 -9.03
C PRO A 905 19.23 -20.00 -9.78
N PRO A 906 19.23 -19.20 -10.87
CA PRO A 906 18.03 -18.97 -11.66
C PRO A 906 17.50 -20.29 -12.26
N PRO A 907 16.18 -20.40 -12.49
CA PRO A 907 15.60 -21.60 -13.08
C PRO A 907 16.15 -21.83 -14.51
N PRO A 908 16.26 -23.10 -14.97
CA PRO A 908 16.64 -23.40 -16.35
C PRO A 908 15.68 -22.77 -17.38
N ALA A 909 16.20 -22.35 -18.54
CA ALA A 909 15.42 -21.62 -19.55
C ALA A 909 14.25 -22.42 -20.19
N ASN A 910 14.22 -23.76 -20.05
CA ASN A 910 13.23 -24.65 -20.67
C ASN A 910 12.56 -25.57 -19.63
N VAL A 911 12.09 -25.03 -18.50
CA VAL A 911 11.26 -25.80 -17.56
C VAL A 911 9.84 -25.90 -18.13
N PRO A 912 9.35 -27.09 -18.52
CA PRO A 912 7.96 -27.24 -18.92
C PRO A 912 7.04 -26.96 -17.72
N GLU A 913 5.94 -26.23 -17.96
CA GLU A 913 4.90 -26.02 -16.95
C GLU A 913 4.38 -27.37 -16.43
N LEU A 914 3.91 -27.39 -15.18
CA LEU A 914 3.22 -28.54 -14.62
C LEU A 914 1.97 -28.80 -15.48
N ASP A 915 1.88 -29.98 -16.10
CA ASP A 915 0.76 -30.35 -16.94
C ASP A 915 -0.52 -30.51 -16.08
N PRO A 916 -1.46 -29.55 -16.13
CA PRO A 916 -2.68 -29.59 -15.32
C PRO A 916 -3.58 -30.76 -15.70
N GLU A 917 -3.39 -31.36 -16.88
CA GLU A 917 -4.17 -32.48 -17.39
C GLU A 917 -3.73 -33.83 -16.80
N THR A 918 -2.73 -33.85 -15.90
CA THR A 918 -2.35 -35.06 -15.16
C THR A 918 -3.52 -35.50 -14.27
N PRO A 919 -4.19 -36.65 -14.53
CA PRO A 919 -5.40 -37.02 -13.82
C PRO A 919 -5.17 -37.13 -12.31
N GLY A 920 -5.96 -36.37 -11.52
CA GLY A 920 -5.88 -36.37 -10.05
C GLY A 920 -4.81 -35.46 -9.45
N PHE A 921 -4.05 -34.70 -10.25
CA PHE A 921 -3.05 -33.74 -9.78
C PHE A 921 -3.63 -32.66 -8.86
N GLU A 922 -4.86 -32.21 -9.15
CA GLU A 922 -5.61 -31.26 -8.32
C GLU A 922 -5.95 -31.78 -6.92
N ASN A 923 -5.89 -33.10 -6.66
CA ASN A 923 -6.23 -33.73 -5.37
C ASN A 923 -5.00 -34.10 -4.53
N LEU A 924 -3.80 -33.76 -5.01
CA LEU A 924 -2.56 -34.01 -4.30
C LEU A 924 -2.20 -32.85 -3.37
N THR A 925 -1.63 -33.19 -2.22
CA THR A 925 -0.93 -32.23 -1.34
C THR A 925 0.24 -31.62 -2.08
N LEU A 926 0.77 -30.52 -1.55
CA LEU A 926 1.84 -29.78 -2.22
C LEU A 926 3.14 -30.58 -2.25
N LYS A 927 3.47 -31.26 -1.15
CA LYS A 927 4.62 -32.17 -1.07
C LYS A 927 4.53 -33.30 -2.10
N GLU A 928 3.33 -33.85 -2.32
CA GLU A 928 3.06 -34.86 -3.35
C GLU A 928 3.23 -34.29 -4.77
N GLN A 929 2.73 -33.08 -5.04
CA GLN A 929 2.89 -32.41 -6.34
C GLN A 929 4.36 -32.14 -6.66
N LEU A 930 5.13 -31.62 -5.69
CA LEU A 930 6.57 -31.42 -5.83
C LEU A 930 7.29 -32.74 -6.11
N PHE A 931 6.93 -33.82 -5.41
CA PHE A 931 7.52 -35.15 -5.65
C PHE A 931 7.33 -35.62 -7.11
N LEU A 932 6.14 -35.41 -7.70
CA LEU A 932 5.90 -35.73 -9.11
C LEU A 932 6.74 -34.86 -10.07
N HIS A 933 6.90 -33.57 -9.77
CA HIS A 933 7.70 -32.64 -10.59
C HIS A 933 9.21 -32.96 -10.55
N ARG A 934 9.71 -33.31 -9.36
CA ARG A 934 11.12 -33.57 -9.06
C ARG A 934 11.71 -34.79 -9.76
N ASN A 935 10.87 -35.70 -10.25
CA ASN A 935 11.33 -36.96 -10.83
C ASN A 935 11.93 -36.82 -12.25
N LYS A 936 12.20 -35.59 -12.70
CA LYS A 936 12.95 -35.28 -13.92
C LYS A 936 14.42 -35.06 -13.57
N THR A 937 15.34 -35.76 -14.26
CA THR A 937 16.80 -35.70 -14.02
C THR A 937 17.38 -34.29 -14.09
N SER A 938 16.80 -33.39 -14.89
CA SER A 938 17.23 -31.98 -14.99
C SER A 938 16.78 -31.08 -13.83
N CYS A 939 15.84 -31.54 -13.00
CA CYS A 939 15.19 -30.75 -11.95
C CYS A 939 15.63 -31.18 -10.55
N LEU A 940 16.11 -32.42 -10.38
CA LEU A 940 16.40 -33.02 -9.08
C LEU A 940 17.37 -32.20 -8.22
N ASP A 941 18.48 -31.74 -8.78
CA ASP A 941 19.58 -31.14 -8.02
C ASP A 941 19.22 -29.77 -7.43
N CYS A 942 18.52 -28.91 -8.18
CA CYS A 942 18.08 -27.61 -7.69
C CYS A 942 16.95 -27.77 -6.66
N HIS A 943 15.99 -28.66 -6.91
CA HIS A 943 14.87 -28.91 -6.00
C HIS A 943 15.32 -29.56 -4.68
N HIS A 944 16.37 -30.38 -4.69
CA HIS A 944 16.97 -30.89 -3.45
C HIS A 944 17.52 -29.77 -2.54
N LYS A 945 18.03 -28.68 -3.13
CA LYS A 945 18.58 -27.54 -2.38
C LYS A 945 17.53 -26.52 -1.92
N ILE A 946 16.37 -26.44 -2.58
CA ILE A 946 15.38 -25.37 -2.36
C ILE A 946 14.11 -25.88 -1.67
N ASP A 947 13.51 -26.97 -2.18
CA ASP A 947 12.20 -27.44 -1.73
C ASP A 947 12.11 -27.67 -0.21
N PRO A 948 13.15 -28.20 0.46
CA PRO A 948 13.08 -28.43 1.89
C PRO A 948 12.73 -27.17 2.71
N PHE A 949 13.21 -26.01 2.27
CA PHE A 949 12.94 -24.71 2.89
C PHE A 949 11.52 -24.18 2.59
N GLY A 950 10.80 -24.78 1.64
CA GLY A 950 9.44 -24.39 1.27
C GLY A 950 8.35 -25.25 1.92
N VAL A 951 8.63 -26.56 2.09
CA VAL A 951 7.69 -27.53 2.67
C VAL A 951 7.26 -27.15 4.10
N VAL A 952 8.16 -26.54 4.86
CA VAL A 952 7.87 -26.05 6.23
C VAL A 952 6.72 -25.04 6.30
N PHE A 953 6.39 -24.38 5.19
CA PHE A 953 5.30 -23.41 5.10
C PHE A 953 3.95 -24.02 4.67
N GLU A 954 3.86 -25.34 4.45
CA GLU A 954 2.64 -25.98 3.92
C GLU A 954 1.43 -25.85 4.86
N ASN A 955 1.68 -25.72 6.17
CA ASN A 955 0.64 -25.39 7.15
C ASN A 955 0.03 -24.00 6.98
N TYR A 956 0.49 -23.18 6.04
CA TYR A 956 -0.08 -21.87 5.75
C TYR A 956 -0.70 -21.82 4.36
N ASP A 957 -1.96 -21.45 4.28
CA ASP A 957 -2.69 -21.30 3.02
C ASP A 957 -2.22 -20.10 2.16
N ALA A 958 -2.93 -19.81 1.07
CA ALA A 958 -2.56 -18.72 0.15
C ALA A 958 -2.62 -17.32 0.78
N VAL A 959 -3.45 -17.13 1.82
CA VAL A 959 -3.66 -15.83 2.49
C VAL A 959 -2.98 -15.77 3.86
N GLY A 960 -2.21 -16.81 4.21
CA GLY A 960 -1.38 -16.86 5.41
C GLY A 960 -2.14 -17.27 6.68
N ARG A 961 -3.23 -18.04 6.58
CA ARG A 961 -3.85 -18.71 7.73
C ARG A 961 -3.22 -20.06 7.99
N TYR A 962 -3.14 -20.42 9.26
CA TYR A 962 -2.65 -21.71 9.68
C TYR A 962 -3.71 -22.79 9.49
N GLN A 963 -3.30 -23.95 8.95
CA GLN A 963 -4.14 -25.10 8.66
C GLN A 963 -3.39 -26.41 8.96
N LEU A 964 -4.13 -27.41 9.43
CA LEU A 964 -3.62 -28.77 9.69
C LEU A 964 -3.93 -29.75 8.54
N THR A 965 -4.86 -29.39 7.68
CA THR A 965 -5.33 -30.21 6.56
C THR A 965 -5.42 -29.37 5.29
N ALA A 966 -5.01 -29.93 4.16
CA ALA A 966 -5.20 -29.35 2.83
C ALA A 966 -5.87 -30.40 1.94
N LYS A 967 -6.90 -30.01 1.18
CA LYS A 967 -7.67 -30.93 0.30
C LYS A 967 -8.13 -32.20 1.02
N GLU A 968 -8.67 -32.03 2.23
CA GLU A 968 -9.15 -33.10 3.12
C GLU A 968 -8.08 -34.11 3.59
N LYS A 969 -6.79 -33.85 3.31
CA LYS A 969 -5.67 -34.67 3.78
C LYS A 969 -4.87 -33.94 4.88
N PRO A 970 -4.33 -34.65 5.88
CA PRO A 970 -3.36 -34.09 6.81
C PRO A 970 -2.13 -33.54 6.08
N ILE A 971 -1.65 -32.38 6.53
CA ILE A 971 -0.43 -31.76 5.98
C ILE A 971 0.79 -32.37 6.65
N ASP A 972 1.80 -32.74 5.85
CA ASP A 972 3.11 -33.20 6.33
C ASP A 972 4.18 -32.14 6.04
N SER A 973 4.38 -31.25 7.00
CA SER A 973 5.37 -30.17 6.93
C SER A 973 6.77 -30.58 7.40
N LYS A 974 7.02 -31.90 7.60
CA LYS A 974 8.36 -32.41 7.90
C LYS A 974 9.25 -32.36 6.67
N SER A 975 10.47 -31.92 6.89
CA SER A 975 11.44 -31.70 5.83
C SER A 975 12.86 -31.97 6.33
N LYS A 976 13.73 -32.40 5.42
CA LYS A 976 15.16 -32.58 5.70
C LYS A 976 15.95 -31.60 4.86
N LEU A 977 16.65 -30.69 5.52
CA LEU A 977 17.45 -29.64 4.91
C LEU A 977 18.72 -30.22 4.26
N PRO A 978 19.39 -29.48 3.35
CA PRO A 978 20.57 -29.97 2.62
C PRO A 978 21.76 -30.36 3.51
N ASP A 979 21.89 -29.77 4.70
CA ASP A 979 22.90 -30.09 5.71
C ASP A 979 22.57 -31.36 6.51
N GLY A 980 21.39 -31.94 6.29
CA GLY A 980 20.90 -33.13 6.96
C GLY A 980 20.01 -32.85 8.18
N THR A 981 19.83 -31.59 8.58
CA THR A 981 18.96 -31.21 9.70
C THR A 981 17.49 -31.50 9.38
N GLU A 982 16.79 -32.15 10.30
CA GLU A 982 15.34 -32.39 10.18
C GLU A 982 14.57 -31.26 10.85
N VAL A 983 13.61 -30.68 10.12
CA VAL A 983 12.76 -29.58 10.58
C VAL A 983 11.29 -29.92 10.34
N GLU A 984 10.41 -29.43 11.22
CA GLU A 984 8.96 -29.61 11.12
C GLU A 984 8.25 -28.26 11.25
N GLY A 985 7.52 -27.87 10.19
CA GLY A 985 6.78 -26.61 10.16
C GLY A 985 7.65 -25.37 10.32
N ILE A 986 6.99 -24.21 10.50
CA ILE A 986 7.70 -22.93 10.65
C ILE A 986 8.51 -22.89 11.96
N GLU A 987 8.03 -23.49 13.05
CA GLU A 987 8.78 -23.49 14.32
C GLU A 987 10.13 -24.20 14.17
N GLY A 988 10.17 -25.36 13.51
CA GLY A 988 11.43 -26.05 13.23
C GLY A 988 12.40 -25.24 12.38
N ILE A 989 11.93 -24.44 11.41
CA ILE A 989 12.84 -23.57 10.62
C ILE A 989 13.29 -22.34 11.42
N LYS A 990 12.46 -21.80 12.31
CA LYS A 990 12.86 -20.72 13.23
C LYS A 990 13.96 -21.20 14.18
N ASP A 991 13.76 -22.36 14.81
CA ASP A 991 14.73 -22.98 15.71
C ASP A 991 16.04 -23.25 14.97
N TYR A 992 15.97 -23.83 13.78
CA TYR A 992 17.14 -24.04 12.92
C TYR A 992 17.92 -22.74 12.69
N ILE A 993 17.23 -21.63 12.41
CA ILE A 993 17.90 -20.35 12.19
C ILE A 993 18.52 -19.82 13.48
N LEU A 994 17.77 -19.86 14.58
CA LEU A 994 18.21 -19.35 15.89
C LEU A 994 19.33 -20.20 16.52
N GLU A 995 19.43 -21.48 16.18
CA GLU A 995 20.46 -22.37 16.73
C GLU A 995 21.68 -22.47 15.83
N LEU A 996 21.50 -22.54 14.51
CA LEU A 996 22.57 -22.88 13.56
C LEU A 996 22.90 -21.78 12.55
N LYS A 997 22.03 -20.77 12.38
CA LYS A 997 22.15 -19.75 11.30
C LYS A 997 22.01 -18.29 11.77
N LYS A 998 22.24 -18.01 13.05
CA LYS A 998 22.19 -16.64 13.59
C LYS A 998 23.13 -15.69 12.86
N GLU A 999 24.36 -16.13 12.61
CA GLU A 999 25.36 -15.33 11.91
C GLU A 999 24.97 -15.09 10.45
N ASP A 1000 24.51 -16.14 9.75
CA ASP A 1000 24.03 -16.04 8.36
C ASP A 1000 22.87 -15.04 8.24
N PHE A 1001 21.90 -15.09 9.15
CA PHE A 1001 20.81 -14.11 9.20
C PHE A 1001 21.30 -12.69 9.54
N THR A 1002 22.18 -12.56 10.53
CA THR A 1002 22.74 -11.27 10.93
C THR A 1002 23.48 -10.63 9.76
N ARG A 1003 24.33 -11.39 9.07
CA ARG A 1003 25.01 -10.98 7.84
C ARG A 1003 24.03 -10.54 6.76
N SER A 1004 23.01 -11.34 6.47
CA SER A 1004 22.02 -11.02 5.44
C SER A 1004 21.29 -9.70 5.73
N LEU A 1005 20.88 -9.47 6.99
CA LEU A 1005 20.26 -8.21 7.41
C LEU A 1005 21.24 -7.03 7.27
N VAL A 1006 22.48 -7.20 7.75
CA VAL A 1006 23.53 -6.16 7.66
C VAL A 1006 23.79 -5.80 6.20
N GLU A 1007 23.98 -6.78 5.31
CA GLU A 1007 24.20 -6.55 3.88
C GLU A 1007 23.06 -5.76 3.22
N ASN A 1008 21.82 -6.16 3.48
CA ASN A 1008 20.65 -5.50 2.90
C ASN A 1008 20.50 -4.06 3.43
N LEU A 1009 20.67 -3.85 4.74
CA LEU A 1009 20.55 -2.52 5.33
C LEU A 1009 21.74 -1.62 4.97
N PHE A 1010 22.94 -2.18 4.88
CA PHE A 1010 24.15 -1.49 4.44
C PHE A 1010 24.02 -1.03 2.99
N ALA A 1011 23.61 -1.92 2.06
CA ALA A 1011 23.32 -1.57 0.67
C ALA A 1011 22.31 -0.42 0.55
N TYR A 1012 21.25 -0.49 1.36
CA TYR A 1012 20.25 0.57 1.43
C TYR A 1012 20.82 1.87 1.98
N ALA A 1013 21.66 1.83 3.02
CA ALA A 1013 22.25 3.02 3.65
C ALA A 1013 23.18 3.78 2.69
N ILE A 1014 24.08 3.06 2.01
CA ILE A 1014 25.07 3.66 1.11
C ILE A 1014 24.50 3.94 -0.29
N GLY A 1015 23.38 3.31 -0.66
CA GLY A 1015 22.74 3.50 -1.97
C GLY A 1015 23.52 2.87 -3.13
N ARG A 1016 24.12 1.70 -2.91
CA ARG A 1016 24.71 0.82 -3.94
C ARG A 1016 24.64 -0.64 -3.48
N ASP A 1017 24.82 -1.57 -4.42
CA ASP A 1017 24.88 -2.99 -4.07
C ASP A 1017 26.20 -3.28 -3.33
N VAL A 1018 26.16 -4.24 -2.42
CA VAL A 1018 27.35 -4.78 -1.76
C VAL A 1018 28.19 -5.55 -2.78
N GLY A 1019 29.49 -5.34 -2.73
CA GLY A 1019 30.47 -6.11 -3.50
C GLY A 1019 31.54 -6.73 -2.61
N PHE A 1020 32.46 -7.48 -3.20
CA PHE A 1020 33.52 -8.18 -2.47
C PHE A 1020 34.44 -7.24 -1.67
N ALA A 1021 34.53 -5.96 -2.06
CA ALA A 1021 35.35 -4.97 -1.36
C ALA A 1021 34.77 -4.56 0.00
N ASP A 1022 33.48 -4.80 0.24
CA ASP A 1022 32.78 -4.44 1.48
C ASP A 1022 32.81 -5.58 2.52
N GLU A 1023 33.28 -6.77 2.14
CA GLU A 1023 33.13 -8.01 2.91
C GLU A 1023 33.84 -7.92 4.28
N GLU A 1024 35.05 -7.35 4.33
CA GLU A 1024 35.79 -7.13 5.59
C GLU A 1024 35.04 -6.16 6.52
N GLU A 1025 34.44 -5.12 5.98
CA GLU A 1025 33.68 -4.11 6.73
C GLU A 1025 32.38 -4.70 7.27
N ILE A 1026 31.64 -5.45 6.45
CA ILE A 1026 30.43 -6.17 6.87
C ILE A 1026 30.74 -7.19 7.95
N ASN A 1027 31.85 -7.95 7.82
CA ASN A 1027 32.28 -8.91 8.83
C ASN A 1027 32.50 -8.24 10.19
N ASN A 1028 33.11 -7.06 10.20
CA ASN A 1028 33.33 -6.29 11.43
C ASN A 1028 32.00 -5.81 12.04
N ILE A 1029 31.09 -5.29 11.21
CA ILE A 1029 29.75 -4.88 11.67
C ILE A 1029 29.01 -6.08 12.28
N VAL A 1030 29.04 -7.23 11.62
CA VAL A 1030 28.41 -8.47 12.12
C VAL A 1030 29.01 -8.89 13.46
N ALA A 1031 30.34 -8.84 13.61
CA ALA A 1031 31.02 -9.18 14.87
C ALA A 1031 30.58 -8.25 16.01
N GLU A 1032 30.55 -6.93 15.79
CA GLU A 1032 30.09 -5.95 16.78
C GLU A 1032 28.62 -6.15 17.16
N VAL A 1033 27.77 -6.49 16.19
CA VAL A 1033 26.36 -6.80 16.44
C VAL A 1033 26.21 -8.07 17.28
N ILE A 1034 27.01 -9.11 17.03
CA ILE A 1034 27.03 -10.34 17.83
C ILE A 1034 27.48 -10.04 19.27
N ASP A 1035 28.57 -9.28 19.42
CA ASP A 1035 29.13 -8.91 20.73
C ASP A 1035 28.17 -8.03 21.54
N ASN A 1036 27.31 -7.26 20.87
CA ASN A 1036 26.26 -6.46 21.49
C ASN A 1036 24.90 -7.17 21.54
N ASP A 1037 24.85 -8.50 21.68
CA ASP A 1037 23.59 -9.25 21.87
C ASP A 1037 22.56 -9.01 20.75
N PHE A 1038 23.04 -8.84 19.51
CA PHE A 1038 22.25 -8.68 18.30
C PHE A 1038 21.30 -7.46 18.31
N ARG A 1039 21.67 -6.35 18.98
CA ARG A 1039 20.81 -5.15 19.08
C ARG A 1039 20.59 -4.47 17.74
N PHE A 1040 19.34 -4.10 17.45
CA PHE A 1040 19.03 -3.48 16.16
C PHE A 1040 19.59 -2.07 16.02
N LYS A 1041 19.66 -1.27 17.09
CA LYS A 1041 20.32 0.05 17.00
C LYS A 1041 21.81 -0.07 16.74
N THR A 1042 22.48 -1.10 17.30
CA THR A 1042 23.89 -1.37 17.00
C THR A 1042 24.13 -1.62 15.52
N VAL A 1043 23.21 -2.31 14.82
CA VAL A 1043 23.32 -2.47 13.35
C VAL A 1043 23.37 -1.11 12.66
N ILE A 1044 22.45 -0.19 13.00
CA ILE A 1044 22.41 1.16 12.40
C ILE A 1044 23.67 1.94 12.76
N GLU A 1045 24.05 1.94 14.04
CA GLU A 1045 25.22 2.67 14.53
C GLU A 1045 26.50 2.22 13.84
N GLN A 1046 26.73 0.90 13.74
CA GLN A 1046 27.93 0.36 13.11
C GLN A 1046 27.97 0.59 11.59
N ILE A 1047 26.81 0.60 10.92
CA ILE A 1047 26.73 1.01 9.51
C ILE A 1047 27.09 2.50 9.36
N VAL A 1048 26.57 3.37 10.23
CA VAL A 1048 26.85 4.82 10.13
C VAL A 1048 28.30 5.16 10.48
N LEU A 1049 28.91 4.41 11.42
CA LEU A 1049 30.32 4.53 11.79
C LEU A 1049 31.29 3.88 10.79
N SER A 1050 30.75 3.23 9.75
CA SER A 1050 31.53 2.47 8.80
C SER A 1050 32.27 3.38 7.81
N PRO A 1051 33.51 3.04 7.38
CA PRO A 1051 34.26 3.83 6.40
C PRO A 1051 33.53 4.04 5.06
N SER A 1052 32.74 3.06 4.61
CA SER A 1052 31.94 3.16 3.39
C SER A 1052 30.75 4.11 3.51
N PHE A 1053 30.28 4.37 4.73
CA PHE A 1053 29.27 5.39 4.99
C PHE A 1053 29.93 6.76 5.02
N TYR A 1054 30.81 7.02 5.99
CA TYR A 1054 31.50 8.30 6.14
C TYR A 1054 33.00 8.20 5.94
N LYS A 1055 33.48 8.85 4.87
CA LYS A 1055 34.87 8.87 4.46
C LYS A 1055 35.70 9.79 5.36
N LYS A 1056 36.24 9.23 6.42
CA LYS A 1056 37.51 9.69 7.02
C LYS A 1056 38.48 8.55 6.88
N GLU A 1057 39.76 8.81 6.61
CA GLU A 1057 40.82 7.79 6.70
C GLU A 1057 40.94 7.27 8.15
N GLN A 1058 39.94 6.53 8.63
CA GLN A 1058 40.11 5.55 9.66
C GLN A 1058 40.45 4.27 8.92
N THR A 1059 41.73 4.13 8.56
CA THR A 1059 42.24 2.77 8.48
C THR A 1059 41.96 2.15 9.84
N TRP A 1060 41.30 0.99 9.86
CA TRP A 1060 41.03 0.19 11.07
C TRP A 1060 42.26 0.07 12.00
N TYR A 1061 43.46 0.21 11.44
CA TYR A 1061 44.74 0.44 12.12
C TYR A 1061 44.71 1.51 13.22
N ASN A 1062 44.08 2.67 12.99
CA ASN A 1062 44.06 3.77 13.96
C ASN A 1062 43.16 3.47 15.19
N LYS A 1063 42.12 2.65 15.01
CA LYS A 1063 41.19 2.27 16.11
C LYS A 1063 41.80 1.21 17.04
N ILE A 1064 42.66 0.32 16.51
CA ILE A 1064 43.35 -0.71 17.30
C ILE A 1064 44.62 -0.17 17.98
N PHE A 1065 45.33 0.76 17.34
CA PHE A 1065 46.64 1.22 17.81
C PHE A 1065 46.68 2.64 18.41
N GLY A 1066 45.57 3.39 18.41
CA GLY A 1066 45.46 4.67 19.12
C GLY A 1066 46.54 5.69 18.72
N ILE A 1067 46.62 6.03 17.44
CA ILE A 1067 47.47 7.11 16.91
C ILE A 1067 46.60 8.16 16.24
#